data_AF-A0A1H0EUM7-F1
#
_entry.id   AF-A0A1H0EUM7-F1
#
_cell.length_a   1.000
_cell.length_b   1.000
_cell.length_c   1.000
_cell.angle_alpha   90.00
_cell.angle_beta   90.00
_cell.angle_gamma   90.00
#
_symmetry.space_group_name_H-M   'P 1'
#
loop_
_entity.id
_entity.type
_entity.pdbx_description
1 polymer ?
#
loop_
_entity_poly.entity_id
_entity_poly.type
_entity_poly.pdbx_seq_one_letter_code
_entity_poly.pdbx_strand_id
1 'polypeptide(L)'
;MTDAAGDPIILKILTGVQSGVDVFLVDGEYLLGSGDDDDIQIFDVSLLPGHVKLRVGNGKVTLAGGAGAARTQTGVQLAADGEPVELEPLDVVWVGTTRFTTGLASANWSSLGEGETPTPVKVRRPGLRLRRGRATDGGQPTERRPAAIRWGLPIAAGIAVVAIGAAAVSTMGVGPGAAGAQPQSRPTLERVETALRALPFARDVAARQEVDGAVFVTGFVETPAERRAVLQDVRTADEAARVRVGVLESMRAEIAQLLKSEAAGVDFTLSNRAEATLTGTVLDPAEAQRITGLVESSIIGLQKVSSEIRTRDTLLVDIQTLADRSGIAPLTLLRLDGSLAEISGVLPSEKVDSWVGFLQAYSSQYAKLIALRSLVQLQNPDGSLRPAPGGPALVLGDAPLAAGDVRMDPDRLVAGDYRLEDVFANRAAAVPDAATLAQPASGRPLDLASVIEGGGPVEPGRAVRRIGTPFLEDASNAGGAQTAAARAVSADAIAEQSATAASQATPRLVAAEPTDPGQINNKAVRDLIGAWSSKGMPGVGDGPRIGRALEALRLARPETTLEERYAPIQRREDAEPRSACWRGAEITTENVSGVLFWLDLLSVSSDLTLQSVAVETRPLVLEAALNPSRVDDCASRAGLSVDSVYLDEVTRNPDFVNFITRDLARYDLDIAGANLGSVNRFVQLRGGRKLHEGAAPDRNSRIASVGELGVAVARGEDVSAVIFGTNVNWIVR
;
A
#
# COMPACT_ATOMS: atom_id res chain seq x y z
N MET A 1 -24.09 1.58 31.06
CA MET A 1 -22.76 2.18 30.91
C MET A 1 -22.64 2.58 29.46
N THR A 2 -22.72 3.88 29.18
CA THR A 2 -22.46 4.44 27.86
C THR A 2 -20.96 4.53 27.71
N ASP A 3 -20.36 3.61 26.96
CA ASP A 3 -18.96 3.73 26.55
C ASP A 3 -18.80 5.09 25.87
N ALA A 4 -17.85 5.89 26.37
CA ALA A 4 -17.46 7.14 25.74
C ALA A 4 -16.83 6.77 24.39
N ALA A 5 -17.65 6.74 23.34
CA ALA A 5 -17.20 6.52 21.98
C ALA A 5 -16.18 7.62 21.66
N GLY A 6 -14.90 7.24 21.60
CA GLY A 6 -13.83 8.14 21.19
C GLY A 6 -14.12 8.68 19.78
N ASP A 7 -13.56 9.85 19.47
CA ASP A 7 -13.66 10.43 18.13
C ASP A 7 -13.17 9.42 17.08
N PRO A 8 -13.93 9.19 15.99
CA PRO A 8 -13.56 8.19 14.99
C PRO A 8 -12.29 8.61 14.26
N ILE A 9 -11.43 7.62 13.96
CA ILE A 9 -10.26 7.83 13.11
C ILE A 9 -10.71 7.87 11.65
N ILE A 10 -10.16 8.80 10.89
CA ILE A 10 -10.39 8.98 9.47
C ILE A 10 -9.08 8.74 8.73
N LEU A 11 -9.11 7.92 7.68
CA LEU A 11 -8.08 7.86 6.65
C LEU A 11 -8.49 8.75 5.48
N LYS A 12 -7.64 9.70 5.10
CA LYS A 12 -7.88 10.62 3.99
C LYS A 12 -6.87 10.41 2.88
N ILE A 13 -7.34 10.18 1.65
CA ILE A 13 -6.47 10.05 0.49
C ILE A 13 -6.24 11.44 -0.11
N LEU A 14 -4.98 11.81 -0.24
CA LEU A 14 -4.51 13.13 -0.63
C LEU A 14 -4.14 13.20 -2.12
N THR A 15 -3.64 12.10 -2.71
CA THR A 15 -3.36 12.04 -4.16
C THR A 15 -3.75 10.73 -4.81
N GLY A 16 -3.70 10.72 -6.14
CA GLY A 16 -4.16 9.61 -6.97
C GLY A 16 -5.54 9.90 -7.52
N VAL A 17 -6.10 8.91 -8.22
CA VAL A 17 -7.48 9.01 -8.71
C VAL A 17 -8.46 9.23 -7.55
N GLN A 18 -8.10 8.78 -6.34
CA GLN A 18 -8.88 8.84 -5.11
C GLN A 18 -8.63 10.08 -4.23
N SER A 19 -8.04 11.16 -4.74
CA SER A 19 -7.80 12.35 -3.91
C SER A 19 -9.11 12.93 -3.34
N GLY A 20 -9.10 13.34 -2.06
CA GLY A 20 -10.23 13.97 -1.36
C GLY A 20 -11.19 13.00 -0.65
N VAL A 21 -10.81 11.74 -0.58
CA VAL A 21 -11.63 10.65 -0.05
C VAL A 21 -11.39 10.49 1.43
N ASP A 22 -12.45 10.40 2.22
CA ASP A 22 -12.35 10.13 3.65
C ASP A 22 -13.00 8.79 4.01
N VAL A 23 -12.27 7.95 4.73
CA VAL A 23 -12.65 6.62 5.17
C VAL A 23 -12.67 6.60 6.69
N PHE A 24 -13.82 6.27 7.29
CA PHE A 24 -13.88 6.08 8.75
C PHE A 24 -13.35 4.70 9.12
N LEU A 25 -12.38 4.66 10.02
CA LEU A 25 -11.78 3.43 10.54
C LEU A 25 -12.28 3.16 11.95
N VAL A 26 -12.70 1.93 12.20
CA VAL A 26 -12.96 1.39 13.55
C VAL A 26 -11.74 0.60 14.04
N ASP A 27 -11.67 0.31 15.34
CA ASP A 27 -10.59 -0.54 15.89
C ASP A 27 -10.58 -1.91 15.18
N GLY A 28 -9.43 -2.29 14.63
CA GLY A 28 -9.27 -3.46 13.75
C GLY A 28 -7.98 -3.43 12.92
N GLU A 29 -7.80 -4.45 12.07
CA GLU A 29 -6.74 -4.50 11.07
C GLU A 29 -7.34 -4.35 9.67
N TYR A 30 -6.64 -3.63 8.81
CA TYR A 30 -7.06 -3.33 7.44
C TYR A 30 -5.90 -3.55 6.47
N LEU A 31 -6.14 -4.26 5.38
CA LEU A 31 -5.28 -4.35 4.22
C LEU A 31 -5.62 -3.23 3.25
N LEU A 32 -4.59 -2.51 2.79
CA LEU A 32 -4.74 -1.43 1.82
C LEU A 32 -3.84 -1.72 0.62
N GLY A 33 -4.44 -1.75 -0.57
CA GLY A 33 -3.77 -2.16 -1.79
C GLY A 33 -4.69 -2.14 -3.01
N SER A 34 -4.27 -2.72 -4.12
CA SER A 34 -5.05 -2.76 -5.37
C SER A 34 -5.85 -4.05 -5.57
N GLY A 35 -5.76 -4.98 -4.62
CA GLY A 35 -6.35 -6.31 -4.69
C GLY A 35 -7.84 -6.30 -4.39
N ASP A 36 -8.54 -7.32 -4.90
CA ASP A 36 -9.96 -7.50 -4.60
C ASP A 36 -10.20 -7.99 -3.17
N ASP A 37 -9.17 -8.55 -2.51
CA ASP A 37 -9.21 -8.98 -1.10
C ASP A 37 -8.76 -7.88 -0.12
N ASP A 38 -8.45 -6.67 -0.61
CA ASP A 38 -8.05 -5.56 0.25
C ASP A 38 -9.26 -4.87 0.88
N ASP A 39 -9.19 -4.62 2.18
CA ASP A 39 -10.24 -3.90 2.92
C ASP A 39 -10.39 -2.46 2.40
N ILE A 40 -9.28 -1.82 2.03
CA ILE A 40 -9.27 -0.49 1.41
C ILE A 40 -8.65 -0.60 0.02
N GLN A 41 -9.51 -0.67 -1.00
CA GLN A 41 -9.08 -0.86 -2.38
C GLN A 41 -8.70 0.47 -3.03
N ILE A 42 -7.44 0.54 -3.48
CA ILE A 42 -6.82 1.64 -4.20
C ILE A 42 -6.56 1.32 -5.66
N PHE A 43 -7.32 1.98 -6.55
CA PHE A 43 -7.20 1.82 -8.00
C PHE A 43 -6.03 2.66 -8.55
N ASP A 44 -4.82 2.26 -8.20
CA ASP A 44 -3.58 2.86 -8.69
C ASP A 44 -2.62 1.74 -9.11
N VAL A 45 -2.18 1.78 -10.37
CA VAL A 45 -1.32 0.77 -11.02
C VAL A 45 0.04 0.60 -10.34
N SER A 46 0.42 1.52 -9.46
CA SER A 46 1.63 1.45 -8.65
C SER A 46 1.46 0.64 -7.37
N LEU A 47 0.22 0.40 -6.90
CA LEU A 47 -0.06 -0.45 -5.76
C LEU A 47 -0.09 -1.94 -6.14
N LEU A 48 0.07 -2.77 -5.12
CA LEU A 48 0.02 -4.23 -5.17
C LEU A 48 -1.18 -4.65 -4.31
N PRO A 49 -1.79 -5.82 -4.54
CA PRO A 49 -2.72 -6.41 -3.58
C PRO A 49 -2.07 -6.52 -2.20
N GLY A 50 -2.73 -6.04 -1.14
CA GLY A 50 -2.24 -6.05 0.23
C GLY A 50 -1.00 -5.18 0.42
N HIS A 51 -0.87 -4.05 -0.28
CA HIS A 51 0.35 -3.26 -0.31
C HIS A 51 0.85 -2.86 1.08
N VAL A 52 -0.04 -2.41 1.97
CA VAL A 52 0.25 -2.07 3.37
C VAL A 52 -0.82 -2.61 4.30
N LYS A 53 -0.45 -2.79 5.57
CA LYS A 53 -1.36 -3.20 6.65
C LYS A 53 -1.49 -2.07 7.67
N LEU A 54 -2.72 -1.65 7.93
CA LEU A 54 -3.08 -0.65 8.94
C LEU A 54 -3.69 -1.37 10.14
N ARG A 55 -3.28 -1.04 11.36
CA ARG A 55 -3.94 -1.50 12.58
C ARG A 55 -4.41 -0.29 13.38
N VAL A 56 -5.70 -0.23 13.65
CA VAL A 56 -6.34 0.81 14.45
C VAL A 56 -6.71 0.22 15.81
N GLY A 57 -6.31 0.88 16.89
CA GLY A 57 -6.68 0.44 18.22
C GLY A 57 -6.34 1.46 19.29
N ASN A 58 -7.25 1.67 20.24
CA ASN A 58 -7.06 2.61 21.35
C ASN A 58 -6.74 4.05 20.88
N GLY A 59 -7.36 4.49 19.77
CA GLY A 59 -7.12 5.83 19.20
C GLY A 59 -5.76 6.01 18.51
N LYS A 60 -4.98 4.94 18.36
CA LYS A 60 -3.69 4.92 17.64
C LYS A 60 -3.83 4.16 16.33
N VAL A 61 -3.02 4.56 15.35
CA VAL A 61 -2.88 3.86 14.07
C VAL A 61 -1.45 3.37 13.96
N THR A 62 -1.25 2.09 13.67
CA THR A 62 0.05 1.57 13.24
C THR A 62 -0.01 1.11 11.79
N LEU A 63 1.12 1.23 11.09
CA LEU A 63 1.28 0.90 9.68
C LEU A 63 2.47 -0.04 9.50
N ALA A 64 2.25 -1.15 8.84
CA ALA A 64 3.28 -2.08 8.38
C ALA A 64 3.26 -2.16 6.86
N GLY A 65 4.41 -2.43 6.24
CA GLY A 65 4.42 -2.84 4.83
C GLY A 65 3.79 -4.21 4.68
N GLY A 66 3.01 -4.41 3.61
CA GLY A 66 2.46 -5.70 3.24
C GLY A 66 3.22 -6.24 2.03
N ALA A 67 2.54 -6.46 0.91
CA ALA A 67 3.18 -6.89 -0.32
C ALA A 67 4.10 -5.83 -0.96
N GLY A 68 3.96 -4.57 -0.58
CA GLY A 68 4.75 -3.48 -1.12
C GLY A 68 5.33 -2.59 -0.03
N ALA A 69 6.19 -1.67 -0.47
CA ALA A 69 6.85 -0.74 0.42
C ALA A 69 6.05 0.57 0.53
N ALA A 70 6.01 1.14 1.72
CA ALA A 70 5.40 2.43 1.97
C ALA A 70 6.42 3.39 2.57
N ARG A 71 6.13 4.68 2.48
CA ARG A 71 6.97 5.72 3.08
C ARG A 71 6.11 6.75 3.78
N THR A 72 6.43 7.14 5.00
CA THR A 72 5.74 8.23 5.71
C THR A 72 6.36 9.61 5.39
N GLN A 73 5.74 10.71 5.80
CA GLN A 73 6.23 12.08 5.58
C GLN A 73 7.44 12.35 6.44
N THR A 74 7.42 11.73 7.61
CA THR A 74 8.54 11.60 8.54
C THR A 74 9.71 10.81 7.96
N GLY A 75 9.55 10.20 6.77
CA GLY A 75 10.62 9.54 6.01
C GLY A 75 10.83 8.06 6.36
N VAL A 76 9.98 7.50 7.23
CA VAL A 76 10.03 6.07 7.60
C VAL A 76 9.68 5.24 6.38
N GLN A 77 10.64 4.44 5.89
CA GLN A 77 10.40 3.45 4.85
C GLN A 77 10.00 2.13 5.49
N LEU A 78 8.80 1.69 5.17
CA LEU A 78 8.27 0.40 5.54
C LEU A 78 8.58 -0.56 4.39
N ALA A 79 9.49 -1.50 4.62
CA ALA A 79 9.74 -2.59 3.67
C ALA A 79 8.50 -3.48 3.55
N ALA A 80 8.38 -4.22 2.44
CA ALA A 80 7.39 -5.28 2.32
C ALA A 80 7.51 -6.27 3.49
N ASP A 81 6.38 -6.63 4.10
CA ASP A 81 6.27 -7.42 5.33
C ASP A 81 7.10 -6.88 6.52
N GLY A 82 7.32 -5.57 6.55
CA GLY A 82 8.06 -4.89 7.61
C GLY A 82 7.31 -4.82 8.95
N GLU A 83 8.05 -4.53 10.02
CA GLU A 83 7.47 -4.33 11.35
C GLU A 83 6.50 -3.13 11.37
N PRO A 84 5.40 -3.21 12.15
CA PRO A 84 4.44 -2.13 12.28
C PRO A 84 5.04 -0.93 13.01
N VAL A 85 4.85 0.26 12.45
CA VAL A 85 5.27 1.55 13.00
C VAL A 85 4.04 2.36 13.39
N GLU A 86 4.06 3.03 14.54
CA GLU A 86 2.98 3.94 14.94
C GLU A 86 2.98 5.19 14.05
N LEU A 87 1.84 5.50 13.44
CA LEU A 87 1.63 6.69 12.62
C LEU A 87 1.16 7.85 13.49
N GLU A 88 1.80 9.00 13.34
CA GLU A 88 1.31 10.23 13.95
C GLU A 88 0.02 10.71 13.24
N PRO A 89 -0.92 11.34 13.96
CA PRO A 89 -2.09 11.94 13.35
C PRO A 89 -1.68 12.99 12.31
N LEU A 90 -2.28 12.89 11.12
CA LEU A 90 -2.00 13.73 9.95
C LEU A 90 -0.60 13.50 9.31
N ASP A 91 0.13 12.44 9.66
CA ASP A 91 1.34 12.02 8.93
C ASP A 91 0.94 11.48 7.54
N VAL A 92 1.55 12.01 6.48
CA VAL A 92 1.25 11.60 5.11
C VAL A 92 2.03 10.33 4.79
N VAL A 93 1.37 9.35 4.18
CA VAL A 93 1.95 8.07 3.77
C VAL A 93 1.87 7.98 2.26
N TRP A 94 3.01 7.72 1.63
CA TRP A 94 3.19 7.41 0.23
C TRP A 94 3.18 5.90 0.04
N VAL A 95 2.30 5.44 -0.83
CA VAL A 95 2.24 4.05 -1.29
C VAL A 95 2.15 4.08 -2.81
N GLY A 96 3.26 3.77 -3.48
CA GLY A 96 3.40 4.02 -4.92
C GLY A 96 3.23 5.50 -5.27
N THR A 97 2.24 5.85 -6.09
CA THR A 97 1.88 7.23 -6.45
C THR A 97 0.74 7.82 -5.62
N THR A 98 0.12 7.02 -4.75
CA THR A 98 -0.96 7.45 -3.86
C THR A 98 -0.38 7.99 -2.55
N ARG A 99 -0.90 9.13 -2.10
CA ARG A 99 -0.65 9.70 -0.77
C ARG A 99 -1.92 9.59 0.04
N PHE A 100 -1.86 9.10 1.27
CA PHE A 100 -2.96 9.18 2.23
C PHE A 100 -2.45 9.63 3.59
N THR A 101 -3.35 9.89 4.53
CA THR A 101 -2.98 10.19 5.92
C THR A 101 -4.10 9.73 6.86
N THR A 102 -3.82 9.56 8.14
CA THR A 102 -4.81 9.16 9.14
C THR A 102 -4.86 10.15 10.29
N GLY A 103 -6.04 10.43 10.83
CA GLY A 103 -6.19 11.33 11.98
C GLY A 103 -7.57 11.25 12.60
N LEU A 104 -7.75 11.81 13.79
CA LEU A 104 -9.08 11.91 14.41
C LEU A 104 -10.00 12.80 13.56
N ALA A 105 -11.32 12.57 13.63
CA ALA A 105 -12.30 13.43 12.95
C ALA A 105 -12.18 14.92 13.36
N SER A 106 -11.76 15.18 14.60
CA SER A 106 -11.52 16.51 15.16
C SER A 106 -10.13 17.09 14.86
N ALA A 107 -9.25 16.34 14.18
CA ALA A 107 -7.90 16.81 13.83
C ALA A 107 -7.95 18.03 12.89
N ASN A 108 -6.90 18.85 12.89
CA ASN A 108 -6.83 20.03 12.03
C ASN A 108 -6.50 19.68 10.57
N TRP A 109 -7.45 19.09 9.85
CA TRP A 109 -7.28 18.68 8.45
C TRP A 109 -6.90 19.82 7.50
N SER A 110 -7.08 21.09 7.91
CA SER A 110 -6.68 22.25 7.13
C SER A 110 -5.18 22.51 7.13
N SER A 111 -4.41 21.91 8.06
CA SER A 111 -2.95 22.02 8.09
C SER A 111 -2.26 21.16 7.02
N LEU A 112 -2.98 20.21 6.43
CA LEU A 112 -2.56 19.49 5.23
C LEU A 112 -2.70 20.43 4.04
N GLY A 113 -1.80 21.41 3.94
CA GLY A 113 -1.72 22.28 2.77
C GLY A 113 -1.46 21.46 1.51
N GLU A 114 -1.73 22.04 0.33
CA GLU A 114 -1.28 21.53 -0.98
C GLU A 114 0.27 21.62 -1.06
N GLY A 115 0.94 20.86 -0.20
CA GLY A 115 2.39 20.79 -0.10
C GLY A 115 2.96 19.97 -1.25
N GLU A 116 3.80 20.66 -2.01
CA GLU A 116 4.84 20.19 -2.95
C GLU A 116 4.75 18.71 -3.35
N THR A 117 4.35 18.48 -4.59
CA THR A 117 4.40 17.17 -5.24
C THR A 117 5.88 16.76 -5.34
N PRO A 118 6.34 15.68 -4.70
CA PRO A 118 7.68 15.18 -4.94
C PRO A 118 7.78 14.73 -6.40
N THR A 119 8.84 15.13 -7.09
CA THR A 119 9.11 14.78 -8.48
C THR A 119 9.12 13.25 -8.63
N PRO A 120 8.33 12.64 -9.54
CA PRO A 120 8.19 11.20 -9.63
C PRO A 120 9.52 10.54 -10.04
N VAL A 121 10.06 9.71 -9.16
CA VAL A 121 11.19 8.81 -9.45
C VAL A 121 10.69 7.71 -10.38
N LYS A 122 11.24 7.64 -11.61
CA LYS A 122 10.96 6.58 -12.58
C LYS A 122 11.46 5.23 -12.06
N VAL A 123 10.56 4.42 -11.51
CA VAL A 123 10.84 3.02 -11.16
C VAL A 123 10.66 2.13 -12.40
N ARG A 124 11.75 1.53 -12.86
CA ARG A 124 11.79 0.56 -13.96
C ARG A 124 11.37 -0.82 -13.41
N ARG A 125 10.18 -1.31 -13.77
CA ARG A 125 9.69 -2.65 -13.38
C ARG A 125 10.39 -3.76 -14.19
N PRO A 126 11.05 -4.75 -13.56
CA PRO A 126 11.47 -6.00 -14.21
C PRO A 126 10.25 -6.93 -14.40
N GLY A 127 10.16 -7.56 -15.57
CA GLY A 127 9.07 -8.49 -15.89
C GLY A 127 9.13 -9.77 -15.04
N LEU A 128 8.07 -10.01 -14.26
CA LEU A 128 7.82 -11.29 -13.59
C LEU A 128 7.24 -12.29 -14.61
N ARG A 129 8.01 -13.32 -14.96
CA ARG A 129 7.47 -14.55 -15.57
C ARG A 129 7.12 -15.52 -14.44
N LEU A 130 5.84 -15.88 -14.35
CA LEU A 130 5.33 -17.00 -13.57
C LEU A 130 6.06 -18.29 -13.96
N ARG A 131 6.84 -18.86 -13.04
CA ARG A 131 7.52 -20.15 -13.19
C ARG A 131 6.81 -21.19 -12.32
N ARG A 132 6.08 -22.08 -12.99
CA ARG A 132 5.56 -23.36 -12.50
C ARG A 132 6.70 -24.15 -11.84
N GLY A 133 6.61 -24.36 -10.52
CA GLY A 133 7.56 -25.17 -9.76
C GLY A 133 7.37 -26.65 -10.04
N ARG A 134 8.28 -27.23 -10.82
CA ARG A 134 8.52 -28.67 -10.92
C ARG A 134 9.60 -28.99 -9.91
N ALA A 135 9.23 -29.59 -8.78
CA ALA A 135 10.18 -30.14 -7.82
C ALA A 135 10.55 -31.57 -8.26
N THR A 136 11.82 -31.78 -8.59
CA THR A 136 12.44 -33.10 -8.75
C THR A 136 13.59 -33.23 -7.75
N ASP A 137 13.42 -34.18 -6.86
CA ASP A 137 14.37 -35.14 -6.28
C ASP A 137 15.74 -34.70 -5.72
N GLY A 138 16.00 -35.19 -4.50
CA GLY A 138 17.36 -35.44 -4.04
C GLY A 138 17.51 -35.72 -2.54
N GLY A 139 16.87 -36.76 -1.99
CA GLY A 139 17.13 -37.17 -0.60
C GLY A 139 16.49 -38.50 -0.18
N GLN A 140 17.08 -39.62 -0.61
CA GLN A 140 16.98 -40.92 0.10
C GLN A 140 17.89 -40.88 1.36
N PRO A 141 17.81 -41.81 2.34
CA PRO A 141 17.13 -43.12 2.39
C PRO A 141 16.22 -43.27 3.65
N THR A 142 15.42 -44.30 3.93
CA THR A 142 15.76 -45.71 4.22
C THR A 142 14.47 -46.45 4.65
N GLU A 143 14.46 -47.78 4.46
CA GLU A 143 13.75 -48.81 5.25
C GLU A 143 12.29 -49.27 4.93
N ARG A 144 12.26 -50.52 4.41
CA ARG A 144 11.52 -51.71 4.91
C ARG A 144 10.00 -51.85 4.71
N ARG A 145 9.68 -52.63 3.66
CA ARG A 145 8.97 -53.94 3.67
C ARG A 145 7.42 -53.98 3.92
N PRO A 146 6.70 -55.08 3.56
CA PRO A 146 5.75 -55.08 2.44
C PRO A 146 4.33 -55.58 2.79
N ALA A 147 3.34 -55.38 1.90
CA ALA A 147 2.15 -56.26 1.85
C ALA A 147 1.32 -56.15 0.54
N ALA A 148 1.19 -57.30 -0.12
CA ALA A 148 -0.04 -57.89 -0.68
C ALA A 148 -0.72 -57.22 -1.91
N ILE A 149 -0.64 -57.83 -3.11
CA ILE A 149 -1.57 -58.84 -3.67
C ILE A 149 -3.00 -58.30 -3.88
N ARG A 150 -3.45 -58.11 -5.15
CA ARG A 150 -4.43 -58.97 -5.89
C ARG A 150 -5.02 -58.28 -7.17
N TRP A 151 -4.85 -58.95 -8.32
CA TRP A 151 -5.76 -59.06 -9.50
C TRP A 151 -5.90 -57.82 -10.43
N GLY A 152 -6.02 -57.92 -11.77
CA GLY A 152 -6.05 -59.04 -12.72
C GLY A 152 -6.04 -58.51 -14.17
N LEU A 153 -5.38 -59.23 -15.09
CA LEU A 153 -5.41 -59.08 -16.57
C LEU A 153 -6.78 -59.58 -17.14
N PRO A 154 -7.15 -59.41 -18.44
CA PRO A 154 -6.28 -59.12 -19.61
C PRO A 154 -6.85 -58.18 -20.72
N ILE A 155 -5.97 -57.51 -21.48
CA ILE A 155 -6.23 -57.20 -22.92
C ILE A 155 -4.95 -57.50 -23.70
N ALA A 156 -4.86 -58.74 -24.17
CA ALA A 156 -3.87 -59.21 -25.13
C ALA A 156 -4.63 -59.67 -26.38
N ALA A 157 -4.84 -58.76 -27.34
CA ALA A 157 -5.38 -59.09 -28.67
C ALA A 157 -5.04 -58.07 -29.78
N GLY A 158 -4.17 -57.07 -29.54
CA GLY A 158 -3.93 -55.99 -30.52
C GLY A 158 -2.53 -55.91 -31.14
N ILE A 159 -1.50 -56.57 -30.58
CA ILE A 159 -0.10 -56.24 -30.91
C ILE A 159 0.58 -57.27 -31.85
N ALA A 160 -0.04 -58.42 -32.12
CA ALA A 160 0.58 -59.47 -32.93
C ALA A 160 0.46 -59.30 -34.46
N VAL A 161 -0.36 -58.36 -34.97
CA VAL A 161 -0.58 -58.19 -36.43
C VAL A 161 0.30 -57.10 -37.06
N VAL A 162 0.83 -56.16 -36.27
CA VAL A 162 1.69 -55.07 -36.80
C VAL A 162 3.17 -55.49 -36.87
N ALA A 163 3.61 -56.47 -36.07
CA ALA A 163 5.01 -56.89 -36.02
C ALA A 163 5.44 -57.80 -37.20
N ILE A 164 4.52 -58.38 -37.95
CA ILE A 164 4.84 -59.30 -39.07
C ILE A 164 4.85 -58.57 -40.43
N GLY A 165 4.21 -57.41 -40.55
CA GLY A 165 4.21 -56.61 -41.79
C GLY A 165 5.50 -55.83 -42.06
N ALA A 166 6.28 -55.51 -41.04
CA ALA A 166 7.49 -54.69 -41.18
C ALA A 166 8.77 -55.47 -41.52
N ALA A 167 8.75 -56.80 -41.41
CA ALA A 167 9.92 -57.65 -41.65
C ALA A 167 10.07 -58.13 -43.12
N ALA A 168 9.08 -57.89 -43.98
CA ALA A 168 9.09 -58.38 -45.37
C ALA A 168 9.57 -57.36 -46.41
N VAL A 169 9.83 -56.10 -46.02
CA VAL A 169 10.28 -55.03 -46.95
C VAL A 169 11.81 -54.82 -46.92
N SER A 170 12.53 -55.44 -45.99
CA SER A 170 13.98 -55.29 -45.83
C SER A 170 14.84 -56.29 -46.63
N THR A 171 14.25 -57.15 -47.47
CA THR A 171 15.00 -58.19 -48.21
C THR A 171 15.09 -57.99 -49.74
N MET A 172 14.61 -56.87 -50.29
CA MET A 172 14.84 -56.53 -51.71
C MET A 172 15.96 -55.50 -51.86
N GLY A 173 17.10 -55.98 -52.36
CA GLY A 173 18.35 -55.24 -52.45
C GLY A 173 18.35 -54.09 -53.46
N VAL A 174 19.07 -53.03 -53.09
CA VAL A 174 19.63 -52.03 -53.99
C VAL A 174 21.07 -51.73 -53.55
N GLY A 175 22.01 -52.03 -54.45
CA GLY A 175 23.43 -51.69 -54.59
C GLY A 175 24.27 -51.09 -53.44
N PRO A 176 25.54 -51.54 -53.28
CA PRO A 176 26.52 -50.87 -52.43
C PRO A 176 27.03 -49.60 -53.13
N GLY A 177 26.30 -48.50 -52.96
CA GLY A 177 26.82 -47.15 -53.22
C GLY A 177 27.63 -46.71 -52.00
N ALA A 178 28.95 -46.63 -52.14
CA ALA A 178 29.83 -46.00 -51.18
C ALA A 178 29.48 -44.50 -51.03
N ALA A 179 28.54 -44.19 -50.13
CA ALA A 179 28.39 -42.87 -49.56
C ALA A 179 29.14 -42.87 -48.24
N GLY A 180 30.23 -42.11 -48.17
CA GLY A 180 31.01 -41.92 -46.96
C GLY A 180 30.08 -41.54 -45.82
N ALA A 181 29.98 -42.41 -44.81
CA ALA A 181 29.49 -42.03 -43.50
C ALA A 181 30.43 -40.93 -43.01
N GLN A 182 29.99 -39.67 -43.17
CA GLN A 182 30.62 -38.54 -42.52
C GLN A 182 30.73 -38.90 -41.04
N PRO A 183 31.93 -38.80 -40.43
CA PRO A 183 32.12 -39.10 -39.03
C PRO A 183 31.10 -38.27 -38.26
N GLN A 184 30.28 -38.94 -37.44
CA GLN A 184 29.34 -38.30 -36.53
C GLN A 184 30.11 -37.20 -35.79
N SER A 185 29.87 -35.97 -36.23
CA SER A 185 30.51 -34.77 -35.71
C SER A 185 30.25 -34.73 -34.23
N ARG A 186 31.31 -34.81 -33.42
CA ARG A 186 31.23 -34.59 -31.97
C ARG A 186 30.36 -33.34 -31.72
N PRO A 187 29.45 -33.37 -30.73
CA PRO A 187 28.54 -32.27 -30.48
C PRO A 187 29.33 -30.97 -30.38
N THR A 188 28.98 -29.98 -31.20
CA THR A 188 29.75 -28.75 -31.43
C THR A 188 30.06 -28.00 -30.13
N LEU A 189 29.17 -28.09 -29.14
CA LEU A 189 29.35 -27.54 -27.80
C LEU A 189 30.58 -28.11 -27.06
N GLU A 190 30.82 -29.43 -27.14
CA GLU A 190 31.91 -30.09 -26.40
C GLU A 190 33.30 -29.63 -26.87
N ARG A 191 33.43 -29.33 -28.17
CA ARG A 191 34.67 -28.77 -28.74
C ARG A 191 34.93 -27.37 -28.22
N VAL A 192 33.90 -26.53 -28.18
CA VAL A 192 33.99 -25.15 -27.66
C VAL A 192 34.30 -25.16 -26.16
N GLU A 193 33.65 -26.00 -25.36
CA GLU A 193 33.95 -26.12 -23.93
C GLU A 193 35.37 -26.63 -23.66
N THR A 194 35.88 -27.54 -24.49
CA THR A 194 37.26 -28.04 -24.39
C THR A 194 38.26 -26.92 -24.67
N ALA A 195 38.00 -26.10 -25.68
CA ALA A 195 38.82 -24.93 -25.99
C ALA A 195 38.81 -23.90 -24.85
N LEU A 196 37.64 -23.59 -24.27
CA LEU A 196 37.53 -22.70 -23.11
C LEU A 196 38.28 -23.24 -21.89
N ARG A 197 38.20 -24.55 -21.62
CA ARG A 197 38.91 -25.19 -20.51
C ARG A 197 40.43 -25.16 -20.64
N ALA A 198 40.96 -25.01 -21.86
CA ALA A 198 42.40 -24.86 -22.09
C ALA A 198 42.93 -23.47 -21.67
N LEU A 199 42.04 -22.48 -21.52
CA LEU A 199 42.39 -21.12 -21.14
C LEU A 199 42.26 -20.92 -19.61
N PRO A 200 43.36 -20.71 -18.88
CA PRO A 200 43.34 -20.66 -17.40
C PRO A 200 42.54 -19.47 -16.83
N PHE A 201 42.34 -18.43 -17.63
CA PHE A 201 41.59 -17.21 -17.29
C PHE A 201 40.11 -17.25 -17.74
N ALA A 202 39.68 -18.24 -18.53
CA ALA A 202 38.31 -18.32 -19.04
C ALA A 202 37.32 -19.00 -18.06
N ARG A 203 37.63 -18.99 -16.76
CA ARG A 203 36.82 -19.68 -15.72
C ARG A 203 35.39 -19.14 -15.62
N ASP A 204 35.24 -17.84 -15.86
CA ASP A 204 33.95 -17.14 -15.83
C ASP A 204 33.33 -16.99 -17.24
N VAL A 205 33.81 -17.78 -18.21
CA VAL A 205 33.27 -17.82 -19.58
C VAL A 205 32.56 -19.14 -19.81
N ALA A 206 31.25 -19.07 -20.08
CA ALA A 206 30.40 -20.24 -20.30
C ALA A 206 30.00 -20.34 -21.78
N ALA A 207 29.95 -21.57 -22.29
CA ALA A 207 29.34 -21.88 -23.57
C ALA A 207 27.96 -22.53 -23.36
N ARG A 208 26.97 -22.14 -24.16
CA ARG A 208 25.63 -22.73 -24.17
C ARG A 208 25.17 -22.97 -25.59
N GLN A 209 24.48 -24.08 -25.83
CA GLN A 209 23.85 -24.37 -27.12
C GLN A 209 22.35 -24.03 -27.05
N GLU A 210 21.85 -23.28 -28.01
CA GLU A 210 20.42 -22.98 -28.15
C GLU A 210 19.68 -24.07 -28.94
N VAL A 211 18.35 -24.00 -28.96
CA VAL A 211 17.46 -25.01 -29.57
C VAL A 211 17.69 -25.17 -31.07
N ASP A 212 18.18 -24.12 -31.74
CA ASP A 212 18.55 -24.10 -33.16
C ASP A 212 19.94 -24.73 -33.43
N GLY A 213 20.63 -25.19 -32.39
CA GLY A 213 21.97 -25.75 -32.47
C GLY A 213 23.09 -24.72 -32.43
N ALA A 214 22.78 -23.41 -32.39
CA ALA A 214 23.80 -22.36 -32.32
C ALA A 214 24.48 -22.32 -30.95
N VAL A 215 25.81 -22.21 -30.94
CA VAL A 215 26.61 -22.10 -29.72
C VAL A 215 26.86 -20.63 -29.39
N PHE A 216 26.53 -20.24 -28.17
CA PHE A 216 26.80 -18.91 -27.62
C PHE A 216 27.83 -19.01 -26.51
N VAL A 217 28.88 -18.21 -26.59
CA VAL A 217 29.90 -18.07 -25.55
C VAL A 217 29.74 -16.73 -24.88
N THR A 218 29.48 -16.73 -23.58
CA THR A 218 29.21 -15.52 -22.79
C THR A 218 30.04 -15.52 -21.51
N GLY A 219 30.58 -14.36 -21.13
CA GLY A 219 31.31 -14.23 -19.87
C GLY A 219 32.17 -12.97 -19.82
N PHE A 220 33.09 -12.94 -18.87
CA PHE A 220 34.01 -11.83 -18.65
C PHE A 220 35.45 -12.33 -18.59
N VAL A 221 36.37 -11.48 -19.03
CA VAL A 221 37.81 -11.67 -18.91
C VAL A 221 38.44 -10.37 -18.42
N GLU A 222 39.63 -10.44 -17.85
CA GLU A 222 40.27 -9.31 -17.20
C GLU A 222 40.77 -8.31 -18.23
N THR A 223 41.48 -8.80 -19.27
CA THR A 223 42.19 -7.94 -20.23
C THR A 223 41.70 -8.08 -21.68
N PRO A 224 41.91 -7.06 -22.54
CA PRO A 224 41.61 -7.16 -23.97
C PRO A 224 42.40 -8.27 -24.69
N ALA A 225 43.57 -8.65 -24.18
CA ALA A 225 44.38 -9.73 -24.73
C ALA A 225 43.72 -11.10 -24.51
N GLU A 226 43.20 -11.34 -23.31
CA GLU A 226 42.45 -12.56 -22.98
C GLU A 226 41.18 -12.72 -23.83
N ARG A 227 40.45 -11.62 -24.08
CA ARG A 227 39.28 -11.64 -24.96
C ARG A 227 39.63 -12.08 -26.38
N ARG A 228 40.76 -11.61 -26.91
CA ARG A 228 41.26 -12.02 -28.23
C ARG A 228 41.61 -13.51 -28.26
N ALA A 229 42.23 -14.03 -27.21
CA ALA A 229 42.52 -15.45 -27.07
C ALA A 229 41.23 -16.30 -27.05
N VAL A 230 40.23 -15.92 -26.24
CA VAL A 230 38.92 -16.61 -26.24
C VAL A 230 38.27 -16.60 -27.62
N LEU A 231 38.27 -15.43 -28.30
CA LEU A 231 37.69 -15.31 -29.64
C LEU A 231 38.38 -16.21 -30.67
N GLN A 232 39.71 -16.30 -30.61
CA GLN A 232 40.50 -17.12 -31.54
C GLN A 232 40.28 -18.61 -31.30
N ASP A 233 40.32 -19.06 -30.04
CA ASP A 233 40.19 -20.47 -29.69
C ASP A 233 38.76 -20.98 -29.93
N VAL A 234 37.74 -20.17 -29.61
CA VAL A 234 36.33 -20.53 -29.89
C VAL A 234 36.08 -20.62 -31.40
N ARG A 235 36.56 -19.67 -32.21
CA ARG A 235 36.41 -19.73 -33.68
C ARG A 235 37.12 -20.93 -34.30
N THR A 236 38.26 -21.32 -33.74
CA THR A 236 39.01 -22.51 -34.19
C THR A 236 38.22 -23.80 -33.87
N ALA A 237 37.51 -23.83 -32.74
CA ALA A 237 36.68 -24.96 -32.35
C ALA A 237 35.36 -25.05 -33.14
N ASP A 238 34.73 -23.90 -33.39
CA ASP A 238 33.48 -23.76 -34.15
C ASP A 238 33.38 -22.36 -34.79
N GLU A 239 33.42 -22.31 -36.12
CA GLU A 239 33.32 -21.06 -36.89
C GLU A 239 31.94 -20.39 -36.73
N ALA A 240 30.89 -21.17 -36.42
CA ALA A 240 29.54 -20.66 -36.26
C ALA A 240 29.24 -20.12 -34.84
N ALA A 241 30.16 -20.30 -33.89
CA ALA A 241 29.94 -19.90 -32.49
C ALA A 241 29.89 -18.37 -32.33
N ARG A 242 28.88 -17.88 -31.60
CA ARG A 242 28.68 -16.45 -31.31
C ARG A 242 29.29 -16.10 -29.96
N VAL A 243 30.34 -15.29 -29.98
CA VAL A 243 31.09 -14.90 -28.77
C VAL A 243 30.70 -13.51 -28.28
N ARG A 244 30.30 -13.41 -27.02
CA ARG A 244 29.98 -12.17 -26.29
C ARG A 244 30.72 -12.16 -24.95
N VAL A 245 32.00 -11.81 -25.01
CA VAL A 245 32.87 -11.73 -23.82
C VAL A 245 33.20 -10.27 -23.54
N GLY A 246 32.88 -9.81 -22.33
CA GLY A 246 33.20 -8.46 -21.83
C GLY A 246 34.62 -8.38 -21.25
N VAL A 247 35.19 -7.17 -21.21
CA VAL A 247 36.53 -6.91 -20.65
C VAL A 247 36.41 -6.03 -19.42
N LEU A 248 36.80 -6.56 -18.25
CA LEU A 248 36.64 -5.86 -16.97
C LEU A 248 37.52 -4.61 -16.88
N GLU A 249 38.76 -4.64 -17.39
CA GLU A 249 39.66 -3.49 -17.42
C GLU A 249 39.04 -2.28 -18.14
N SER A 250 38.43 -2.52 -19.31
CA SER A 250 37.74 -1.47 -20.08
C SER A 250 36.54 -0.91 -19.32
N MET A 251 35.73 -1.79 -18.69
CA MET A 251 34.61 -1.35 -17.85
C MET A 251 35.07 -0.48 -16.67
N ARG A 252 36.16 -0.83 -15.99
CA ARG A 252 36.71 0.00 -14.90
C ARG A 252 37.12 1.37 -15.40
N ALA A 253 37.82 1.44 -16.53
CA ALA A 253 38.25 2.71 -17.11
C ALA A 253 37.04 3.60 -17.49
N GLU A 254 36.00 3.02 -18.07
CA GLU A 254 34.78 3.73 -18.45
C GLU A 254 34.00 4.22 -17.22
N ILE A 255 33.80 3.38 -16.18
CA ILE A 255 33.14 3.78 -14.93
C ILE A 255 33.93 4.90 -14.23
N ALA A 256 35.25 4.75 -14.12
CA ALA A 256 36.11 5.75 -13.48
C ALA A 256 36.03 7.11 -14.19
N GLN A 257 36.05 7.09 -15.52
CA GLN A 257 35.92 8.32 -16.31
C GLN A 257 34.55 8.97 -16.13
N LEU A 258 33.48 8.18 -16.11
CA LEU A 258 32.11 8.65 -15.92
C LEU A 258 31.89 9.30 -14.55
N LEU A 259 32.32 8.63 -13.47
CA LEU A 259 32.18 9.14 -12.11
C LEU A 259 33.03 10.39 -11.88
N LYS A 260 34.23 10.44 -12.46
CA LYS A 260 35.08 11.63 -12.41
C LYS A 260 34.42 12.87 -13.04
N SER A 261 33.62 12.69 -14.08
CA SER A 261 32.93 13.80 -14.76
C SER A 261 31.60 14.20 -14.13
N GLU A 262 30.84 13.24 -13.58
CA GLU A 262 29.43 13.45 -13.20
C GLU A 262 29.19 13.42 -11.68
N ALA A 263 30.11 12.87 -10.90
CA ALA A 263 29.93 12.61 -9.47
C ALA A 263 31.25 12.64 -8.69
N ALA A 264 31.85 13.84 -8.59
CA ALA A 264 33.04 14.03 -7.77
C ALA A 264 32.74 13.77 -6.29
N GLY A 265 33.16 12.61 -5.77
CA GLY A 265 32.83 12.15 -4.41
C GLY A 265 32.20 10.76 -4.34
N VAL A 266 31.98 10.12 -5.49
CA VAL A 266 31.58 8.71 -5.59
C VAL A 266 32.71 7.88 -6.18
N ASP A 267 33.15 6.88 -5.41
CA ASP A 267 34.09 5.84 -5.80
C ASP A 267 33.34 4.56 -6.20
N PHE A 268 34.07 3.58 -6.74
CA PHE A 268 33.49 2.29 -7.07
C PHE A 268 34.47 1.13 -6.93
N THR A 269 33.91 -0.06 -6.77
CA THR A 269 34.63 -1.33 -6.92
C THR A 269 33.93 -2.19 -7.97
N LEU A 270 34.68 -2.94 -8.77
CA LEU A 270 34.14 -3.84 -9.81
C LEU A 270 34.61 -5.27 -9.56
N SER A 271 33.66 -6.19 -9.42
CA SER A 271 33.93 -7.62 -9.22
C SER A 271 34.27 -8.33 -10.54
N ASN A 272 34.80 -9.55 -10.43
CA ASN A 272 35.12 -10.40 -11.59
C ASN A 272 33.89 -10.84 -12.42
N ARG A 273 32.68 -10.65 -11.87
CA ARG A 273 31.41 -10.94 -12.55
C ARG A 273 30.80 -9.71 -13.22
N ALA A 274 31.57 -8.63 -13.35
CA ALA A 274 31.09 -7.33 -13.80
C ALA A 274 29.92 -6.78 -12.96
N GLU A 275 30.00 -6.97 -11.64
CA GLU A 275 29.10 -6.32 -10.68
C GLU A 275 29.83 -5.12 -10.07
N ALA A 276 29.26 -3.93 -10.20
CA ALA A 276 29.83 -2.69 -9.68
C ALA A 276 29.15 -2.31 -8.35
N THR A 277 29.93 -1.91 -7.35
CA THR A 277 29.42 -1.31 -6.11
C THR A 277 29.93 0.13 -6.01
N LEU A 278 29.01 1.09 -5.98
CA LEU A 278 29.31 2.52 -5.86
C LEU A 278 29.32 2.91 -4.37
N THR A 279 30.36 3.61 -3.92
CA THR A 279 30.52 4.08 -2.53
C THR A 279 30.79 5.58 -2.53
N GLY A 280 30.34 6.31 -1.52
CA GLY A 280 30.53 7.76 -1.46
C GLY A 280 29.50 8.46 -0.61
N THR A 281 29.44 9.78 -0.68
CA THR A 281 28.39 10.58 -0.03
C THR A 281 27.76 11.55 -1.03
N VAL A 282 26.45 11.45 -1.20
CA VAL A 282 25.63 12.32 -2.07
C VAL A 282 24.34 12.60 -1.32
N LEU A 283 24.19 13.83 -0.79
CA LEU A 283 23.10 14.14 0.12
C LEU A 283 21.71 14.01 -0.51
N ASP A 284 21.56 14.37 -1.79
CA ASP A 284 20.30 14.20 -2.50
C ASP A 284 20.10 12.74 -2.95
N PRO A 285 19.08 12.02 -2.44
CA PRO A 285 18.80 10.65 -2.86
C PRO A 285 18.44 10.53 -4.33
N ALA A 286 17.81 11.55 -4.93
CA ALA A 286 17.48 11.54 -6.35
C ALA A 286 18.75 11.61 -7.21
N GLU A 287 19.72 12.41 -6.78
CA GLU A 287 21.03 12.48 -7.42
C GLU A 287 21.82 11.17 -7.28
N ALA A 288 21.86 10.55 -6.10
CA ALA A 288 22.51 9.26 -5.91
C ALA A 288 21.91 8.16 -6.82
N GLN A 289 20.58 8.15 -6.94
CA GLN A 289 19.89 7.22 -7.83
C GLN A 289 20.14 7.52 -9.31
N ARG A 290 20.22 8.80 -9.69
CA ARG A 290 20.60 9.24 -11.04
C ARG A 290 22.02 8.78 -11.39
N ILE A 291 22.99 8.93 -10.49
CA ILE A 291 24.37 8.47 -10.68
C ILE A 291 24.40 6.94 -10.87
N THR A 292 23.68 6.20 -10.02
CA THR A 292 23.58 4.74 -10.13
C THR A 292 22.99 4.31 -11.48
N GLY A 293 21.88 4.93 -11.89
CA GLY A 293 21.24 4.66 -13.18
C GLY A 293 22.09 5.09 -14.38
N LEU A 294 22.90 6.14 -14.24
CA LEU A 294 23.84 6.58 -15.27
C LEU A 294 24.94 5.54 -15.49
N VAL A 295 25.53 4.98 -14.42
CA VAL A 295 26.51 3.89 -14.51
C VAL A 295 25.88 2.63 -15.12
N GLU A 296 24.68 2.25 -14.67
CA GLU A 296 23.98 1.06 -15.18
C GLU A 296 23.63 1.16 -16.68
N SER A 297 23.21 2.34 -17.15
CA SER A 297 22.79 2.53 -18.54
C SER A 297 23.93 2.85 -19.51
N SER A 298 25.02 3.46 -19.03
CA SER A 298 26.13 3.89 -19.89
C SER A 298 27.18 2.80 -20.13
N ILE A 299 27.34 1.86 -19.19
CA ILE A 299 28.39 0.84 -19.25
C ILE A 299 27.80 -0.49 -19.73
N ILE A 300 28.03 -0.80 -21.01
CA ILE A 300 27.49 -2.01 -21.63
C ILE A 300 28.16 -3.25 -21.04
N GLY A 301 27.36 -4.17 -20.52
CA GLY A 301 27.83 -5.49 -20.07
C GLY A 301 28.00 -5.62 -18.56
N LEU A 302 27.70 -4.60 -17.75
CA LEU A 302 27.54 -4.77 -16.32
C LEU A 302 26.37 -5.72 -16.02
N GLN A 303 26.59 -6.66 -15.09
CA GLN A 303 25.55 -7.60 -14.64
C GLN A 303 24.66 -6.97 -13.57
N LYS A 304 25.26 -6.18 -12.69
CA LYS A 304 24.57 -5.53 -11.56
C LYS A 304 25.33 -4.27 -11.14
N VAL A 305 24.59 -3.23 -10.78
CA VAL A 305 25.14 -2.06 -10.08
C VAL A 305 24.45 -1.96 -8.73
N SER A 306 25.24 -1.95 -7.66
CA SER A 306 24.77 -1.77 -6.28
C SER A 306 25.23 -0.39 -5.79
N SER A 307 24.39 0.30 -5.02
CA SER A 307 24.73 1.59 -4.44
C SER A 307 24.85 1.47 -2.93
N GLU A 308 26.04 1.78 -2.43
CA GLU A 308 26.37 2.03 -1.02
C GLU A 308 26.70 3.53 -0.81
N ILE A 309 26.18 4.38 -1.70
CA ILE A 309 26.28 5.84 -1.58
C ILE A 309 25.43 6.29 -0.38
N ARG A 310 26.07 6.97 0.58
CA ARG A 310 25.40 7.55 1.74
C ARG A 310 24.62 8.81 1.32
N THR A 311 23.31 8.77 1.50
CA THR A 311 22.39 9.88 1.28
C THR A 311 21.99 10.54 2.59
N ARG A 312 21.34 11.71 2.53
CA ARG A 312 20.82 12.38 3.73
C ARG A 312 19.90 11.47 4.56
N ASP A 313 19.13 10.61 3.91
CA ASP A 313 18.20 9.70 4.58
C ASP A 313 18.96 8.60 5.33
N THR A 314 19.97 7.99 4.68
CA THR A 314 20.83 6.98 5.34
C THR A 314 21.65 7.59 6.47
N LEU A 315 22.13 8.83 6.29
CA LEU A 315 22.85 9.56 7.33
C LEU A 315 21.94 9.88 8.51
N LEU A 316 20.67 10.26 8.28
CA LEU A 316 19.71 10.50 9.37
C LEU A 316 19.51 9.24 10.21
N VAL A 317 19.36 8.07 9.59
CA VAL A 317 19.24 6.78 10.30
C VAL A 317 20.49 6.48 11.13
N ASP A 318 21.68 6.72 10.59
CA ASP A 318 22.95 6.56 11.32
C ASP A 318 23.03 7.52 12.52
N ILE A 319 22.56 8.76 12.36
CA ILE A 319 22.54 9.77 13.43
C ILE A 319 21.49 9.43 14.49
N GLN A 320 20.32 8.92 14.11
CA GLN A 320 19.31 8.42 15.05
C GLN A 320 19.87 7.26 15.88
N THR A 321 20.56 6.31 15.22
CA THR A 321 21.27 5.22 15.90
C THR A 321 22.36 5.74 16.85
N LEU A 322 23.00 6.86 16.52
CA LEU A 322 23.92 7.54 17.44
C LEU A 322 23.17 8.15 18.65
N ALA A 323 22.04 8.82 18.42
CA ALA A 323 21.20 9.40 19.48
C ALA A 323 20.65 8.33 20.45
N ASP A 324 20.26 7.16 19.93
CA ASP A 324 19.82 6.01 20.71
C ASP A 324 20.95 5.49 21.61
N ARG A 325 22.14 5.26 21.04
CA ARG A 325 23.32 4.80 21.79
C ARG A 325 23.77 5.79 22.85
N SER A 326 23.61 7.09 22.60
CA SER A 326 23.88 8.14 23.59
C SER A 326 22.77 8.27 24.65
N GLY A 327 21.62 7.61 24.47
CA GLY A 327 20.51 7.62 25.42
C GLY A 327 19.76 8.96 25.49
N ILE A 328 19.76 9.72 24.38
CA ILE A 328 19.06 11.00 24.23
C ILE A 328 17.83 10.92 23.33
N ALA A 329 17.71 9.87 22.49
CA ALA A 329 16.62 9.71 21.54
C ALA A 329 15.19 9.91 22.11
N PRO A 330 14.79 9.38 23.29
CA PRO A 330 13.44 9.61 23.80
C PRO A 330 13.15 11.06 24.22
N LEU A 331 14.18 11.90 24.26
CA LEU A 331 14.12 13.30 24.68
C LEU A 331 14.26 14.28 23.51
N THR A 332 14.57 13.76 22.32
CA THR A 332 14.91 14.57 21.16
C THR A 332 14.26 14.03 19.88
N LEU A 333 13.72 14.92 19.07
CA LEU A 333 13.24 14.63 17.73
C LEU A 333 14.30 15.03 16.70
N LEU A 334 14.75 14.06 15.91
CA LEU A 334 15.62 14.30 14.75
C LEU A 334 14.81 14.28 13.46
N ARG A 335 15.03 15.29 12.62
CA ARG A 335 14.41 15.42 11.29
C ARG A 335 15.40 15.97 10.27
N LEU A 336 15.07 15.90 9.00
CA LEU A 336 15.81 16.57 7.93
C LEU A 336 15.09 17.85 7.53
N ASP A 337 15.84 18.93 7.39
CA ASP A 337 15.44 20.18 6.75
C ASP A 337 16.33 20.40 5.52
N GLY A 338 15.86 19.92 4.36
CA GLY A 338 16.64 19.95 3.13
C GLY A 338 17.91 19.09 3.19
N SER A 339 19.08 19.73 3.28
CA SER A 339 20.40 19.09 3.42
C SER A 339 20.98 19.23 4.84
N LEU A 340 20.17 19.68 5.79
CA LEU A 340 20.53 19.93 7.17
C LEU A 340 19.80 18.92 8.06
N ALA A 341 20.51 18.26 8.97
CA ALA A 341 19.87 17.53 10.05
C ALA A 341 19.42 18.54 11.11
N GLU A 342 18.20 18.45 11.60
CA GLU A 342 17.71 19.27 12.71
C GLU A 342 17.35 18.36 13.89
N ILE A 343 17.80 18.73 15.09
CA ILE A 343 17.47 18.05 16.33
C ILE A 343 16.82 19.04 17.30
N SER A 344 15.67 18.68 17.85
CA SER A 344 14.91 19.50 18.80
C SER A 344 14.52 18.68 20.01
N GLY A 345 14.39 19.29 21.18
CA GLY A 345 14.03 18.55 22.38
C GLY A 345 14.30 19.30 23.67
N VAL A 346 13.90 18.68 24.77
CA VAL A 346 14.17 19.18 26.12
C VAL A 346 14.91 18.09 26.87
N LEU A 347 16.11 18.44 27.36
CA LEU A 347 17.00 17.51 28.02
C LEU A 347 17.06 17.80 29.52
N PRO A 348 16.83 16.82 30.40
CA PRO A 348 16.99 17.03 31.83
C PRO A 348 18.48 17.09 32.21
N SER A 349 18.79 17.75 33.32
CA SER A 349 20.16 18.07 33.74
C SER A 349 21.07 16.83 33.88
N GLU A 350 20.51 15.69 34.26
CA GLU A 350 21.22 14.42 34.38
C GLU A 350 21.61 13.78 33.04
N LYS A 351 21.11 14.30 31.92
CA LYS A 351 21.41 13.82 30.56
C LYS A 351 22.42 14.69 29.82
N VAL A 352 22.97 15.73 30.45
CA VAL A 352 23.97 16.63 29.86
C VAL A 352 25.17 15.87 29.28
N ASP A 353 25.72 14.91 30.03
CA ASP A 353 26.89 14.14 29.59
C ASP A 353 26.58 13.28 28.35
N SER A 354 25.38 12.67 28.32
CA SER A 354 24.86 11.93 27.17
C SER A 354 24.75 12.82 25.92
N TRP A 355 24.27 14.06 26.09
CA TRP A 355 24.14 15.03 25.00
C TRP A 355 25.48 15.52 24.47
N VAL A 356 26.40 15.86 25.38
CA VAL A 356 27.77 16.20 25.02
C VAL A 356 28.43 15.06 24.25
N GLY A 357 28.31 13.83 24.73
CA GLY A 357 28.84 12.65 24.06
C GLY A 357 28.25 12.44 22.66
N PHE A 358 26.95 12.69 22.50
CA PHE A 358 26.29 12.70 21.18
C PHE A 358 26.91 13.75 20.25
N LEU A 359 27.02 15.01 20.69
CA LEU A 359 27.53 16.08 19.83
C LEU A 359 29.00 15.86 19.44
N GLN A 360 29.83 15.33 20.34
CA GLN A 360 31.22 14.98 20.04
C GLN A 360 31.33 13.88 18.99
N ALA A 361 30.59 12.79 19.17
CA ALA A 361 30.53 11.70 18.20
C ALA A 361 29.97 12.18 16.85
N TYR A 362 28.95 13.04 16.89
CA TYR A 362 28.39 13.67 15.70
C TYR A 362 29.43 14.48 14.94
N SER A 363 30.14 15.35 15.66
CA SER A 363 31.16 16.25 15.11
C SER A 363 32.31 15.49 14.45
N SER A 364 32.73 14.37 15.05
CA SER A 364 33.80 13.53 14.51
C SER A 364 33.38 12.77 13.24
N GLN A 365 32.15 12.23 13.21
CA GLN A 365 31.74 11.26 12.19
C GLN A 365 30.90 11.87 11.06
N TYR A 366 30.07 12.87 11.35
CA TYR A 366 29.00 13.32 10.46
C TYR A 366 29.10 14.79 10.07
N ALA A 367 29.69 15.67 10.88
CA ALA A 367 29.66 17.13 10.61
C ALA A 367 30.31 17.56 9.29
N LYS A 368 31.20 16.73 8.70
CA LYS A 368 31.77 16.93 7.36
C LYS A 368 30.88 16.44 6.23
N LEU A 369 29.92 15.57 6.52
CA LEU A 369 29.03 14.93 5.57
C LEU A 369 27.68 15.65 5.51
N ILE A 370 27.12 15.96 6.67
CA ILE A 370 25.83 16.64 6.84
C ILE A 370 25.96 17.56 8.06
N ALA A 371 25.44 18.78 7.97
CA ALA A 371 25.44 19.70 9.10
C ALA A 371 24.27 19.38 10.06
N LEU A 372 24.41 19.79 11.33
CA LEU A 372 23.37 19.66 12.35
C LEU A 372 22.96 21.02 12.87
N ARG A 373 21.65 21.26 12.95
CA ARG A 373 21.04 22.37 13.65
C ARG A 373 20.36 21.84 14.92
N SER A 374 20.82 22.27 16.07
CA SER A 374 20.29 21.87 17.37
C SER A 374 19.47 22.99 18.02
N LEU A 375 18.23 22.64 18.33
CA LEU A 375 17.24 23.40 19.08
C LEU A 375 17.01 22.79 20.47
N VAL A 376 17.94 21.94 20.94
CA VAL A 376 17.82 21.25 22.22
C VAL A 376 18.01 22.23 23.38
N GLN A 377 17.07 22.21 24.32
CA GLN A 377 17.06 23.06 25.51
C GLN A 377 17.37 22.26 26.78
N LEU A 378 17.95 22.91 27.79
CA LEU A 378 18.25 22.30 29.07
C LEU A 378 17.13 22.58 30.08
N GLN A 379 16.61 21.53 30.71
CA GLN A 379 15.66 21.63 31.83
C GLN A 379 16.45 21.73 33.15
N ASN A 380 16.14 22.75 33.94
CA ASN A 380 16.67 22.93 35.28
C ASN A 380 16.12 21.85 36.23
N PRO A 381 16.79 21.60 37.37
CA PRO A 381 16.30 20.64 38.38
C PRO A 381 14.92 20.97 38.97
N ASP A 382 14.48 22.21 38.88
CA ASP A 382 13.14 22.66 39.29
C ASP A 382 12.05 22.44 38.22
N GLY A 383 12.42 21.83 37.09
CA GLY A 383 11.54 21.57 35.95
C GLY A 383 11.39 22.75 34.98
N SER A 384 11.94 23.93 35.29
CA SER A 384 11.89 25.10 34.41
C SER A 384 12.85 24.95 33.22
N LEU A 385 12.50 25.54 32.07
CA LEU A 385 13.34 25.51 30.88
C LEU A 385 14.35 26.66 30.91
N ARG A 386 15.62 26.36 30.63
CA ARG A 386 16.67 27.37 30.49
C ARG A 386 17.24 27.36 29.07
N PRO A 387 17.10 28.47 28.32
CA PRO A 387 16.25 29.66 28.51
C PRO A 387 14.90 29.55 27.79
N ALA A 388 14.10 30.63 27.84
CA ALA A 388 12.78 30.70 27.22
C ALA A 388 12.76 30.25 25.75
N PRO A 389 11.68 29.59 25.29
CA PRO A 389 11.57 29.08 23.92
C PRO A 389 11.74 30.18 22.86
N GLY A 390 12.43 29.85 21.76
CA GLY A 390 12.56 30.73 20.58
C GLY A 390 13.87 31.51 20.44
N GLY A 391 14.94 31.15 21.15
CA GLY A 391 16.26 31.73 20.87
C GLY A 391 17.03 31.02 19.73
N PRO A 392 18.31 31.36 19.55
CA PRO A 392 19.12 30.89 18.44
C PRO A 392 19.50 29.41 18.52
N ALA A 393 19.49 28.73 17.36
CA ALA A 393 19.93 27.35 17.25
C ALA A 393 21.46 27.24 17.23
N LEU A 394 21.98 26.10 17.70
CA LEU A 394 23.39 25.73 17.55
C LEU A 394 23.58 25.03 16.21
N VAL A 395 24.53 25.45 15.38
CA VAL A 395 24.82 24.81 14.09
C VAL A 395 26.22 24.20 14.08
N LEU A 396 26.32 22.90 13.80
CA LEU A 396 27.55 22.14 13.65
C LEU A 396 27.78 21.79 12.18
N GLY A 397 28.95 22.10 11.64
CA GLY A 397 29.31 21.87 10.24
C GLY A 397 29.04 23.08 9.33
N ASP A 398 29.21 22.86 8.03
CA ASP A 398 29.17 23.91 6.99
C ASP A 398 27.77 24.11 6.41
N ALA A 399 26.84 24.60 7.24
CA ALA A 399 25.50 25.02 6.79
C ALA A 399 25.33 26.55 6.86
N PRO A 400 24.54 27.16 5.94
CA PRO A 400 24.16 28.55 6.06
C PRO A 400 23.44 28.81 7.38
N LEU A 401 23.81 29.89 8.07
CA LEU A 401 23.25 30.25 9.37
C LEU A 401 21.99 31.11 9.19
N ALA A 402 20.90 30.75 9.86
CA ALA A 402 19.74 31.63 9.98
C ALA A 402 20.06 32.82 10.90
N ALA A 403 19.26 33.89 10.83
CA ALA A 403 19.44 35.05 11.68
C ALA A 403 19.35 34.65 13.16
N GLY A 404 20.46 34.80 13.89
CA GLY A 404 20.59 34.46 15.30
C GLY A 404 21.36 33.16 15.56
N ASP A 405 21.34 32.19 14.65
CA ASP A 405 21.99 30.88 14.84
C ASP A 405 23.49 31.03 15.13
N VAL A 406 24.01 30.20 16.04
CA VAL A 406 25.40 30.21 16.50
C VAL A 406 26.13 29.01 15.90
N ARG A 407 27.17 29.27 15.11
CA ARG A 407 28.04 28.19 14.62
C ARG A 407 28.98 27.71 15.71
N MET A 408 29.01 26.40 15.91
CA MET A 408 29.97 25.71 16.76
C MET A 408 31.01 25.04 15.89
N ASP A 409 32.27 25.23 16.27
CA ASP A 409 33.41 24.58 15.61
C ASP A 409 33.44 23.09 16.02
N PRO A 410 33.27 22.14 15.07
CA PRO A 410 33.31 20.71 15.36
C PRO A 410 34.62 20.29 16.02
N ASP A 411 35.75 20.90 15.66
CA ASP A 411 37.07 20.52 16.17
C ASP A 411 37.24 20.93 17.63
N ARG A 412 36.71 22.10 18.03
CA ARG A 412 36.68 22.53 19.44
C ARG A 412 35.83 21.61 20.30
N LEU A 413 34.68 21.17 19.78
CA LEU A 413 33.81 20.26 20.51
C LEU A 413 34.47 18.88 20.73
N VAL A 414 35.11 18.34 19.69
CA VAL A 414 35.90 17.09 19.77
C VAL A 414 37.07 17.23 20.76
N ALA A 415 37.71 18.40 20.81
CA ALA A 415 38.80 18.68 21.74
C ALA A 415 38.34 18.90 23.20
N GLY A 416 37.03 18.98 23.47
CA GLY A 416 36.52 19.29 24.81
C GLY A 416 36.58 20.77 25.19
N ASP A 417 36.90 21.66 24.24
CA ASP A 417 37.03 23.10 24.48
C ASP A 417 35.69 23.82 24.27
N TYR A 418 34.76 23.61 25.20
CA TYR A 418 33.45 24.27 25.21
C TYR A 418 33.00 24.55 26.64
N ARG A 419 32.16 25.56 26.81
CA ARG A 419 31.38 25.75 28.04
C ARG A 419 30.05 25.05 27.93
N LEU A 420 29.43 24.75 29.06
CA LEU A 420 28.12 24.12 29.07
C LEU A 420 27.08 24.95 28.32
N GLU A 421 27.15 26.29 28.40
CA GLU A 421 26.27 27.17 27.63
C GLU A 421 26.50 27.16 26.11
N ASP A 422 27.65 26.67 25.63
CA ASP A 422 27.97 26.64 24.21
C ASP A 422 27.34 25.44 23.49
N VAL A 423 26.85 24.43 24.23
CA VAL A 423 26.33 23.17 23.66
C VAL A 423 24.79 23.08 23.66
N PHE A 424 24.09 24.11 24.12
CA PHE A 424 22.62 24.18 24.12
C PHE A 424 22.12 25.35 23.29
N ALA A 425 20.90 25.21 22.76
CA ALA A 425 20.23 26.31 22.08
C ALA A 425 19.98 27.48 23.05
N ASN A 426 19.95 28.70 22.51
CA ASN A 426 19.71 29.94 23.22
C ASN A 426 20.80 30.28 24.25
N ARG A 427 22.02 30.50 23.76
CA ARG A 427 22.94 31.40 24.47
C ARG A 427 22.14 32.67 24.77
N ALA A 428 22.00 33.06 26.04
CA ALA A 428 21.50 34.39 26.37
C ALA A 428 22.37 35.34 25.57
N ALA A 429 21.82 35.94 24.51
CA ALA A 429 22.59 36.69 23.54
C ALA A 429 23.46 37.63 24.34
N ALA A 430 24.77 37.36 24.37
CA ALA A 430 25.69 38.25 25.04
C ALA A 430 25.45 39.56 24.32
N VAL A 431 24.85 40.53 25.03
CA VAL A 431 24.66 41.89 24.53
C VAL A 431 26.02 42.23 23.91
N PRO A 432 26.11 42.49 22.59
CA PRO A 432 27.39 42.80 21.99
C PRO A 432 27.93 43.97 22.79
N ASP A 433 29.06 43.76 23.45
CA ASP A 433 29.68 44.77 24.29
C ASP A 433 29.89 45.99 23.39
N ALA A 434 29.11 47.04 23.61
CA ALA A 434 29.08 48.23 22.76
C ALA A 434 30.42 48.99 22.78
N ALA A 435 31.41 48.48 23.50
CA ALA A 435 32.79 48.96 23.52
C ALA A 435 33.61 48.57 22.27
N THR A 436 33.19 47.62 21.43
CA THR A 436 34.00 47.15 20.28
C THR A 436 33.61 47.77 18.93
N LEU A 437 32.62 48.68 18.87
CA LEU A 437 32.25 49.41 17.64
C LEU A 437 32.64 50.89 17.64
N ALA A 438 33.54 51.31 18.53
CA ALA A 438 34.14 52.64 18.49
C ALA A 438 35.67 52.58 18.48
N GLN A 439 36.26 52.15 17.36
CA GLN A 439 37.58 52.62 16.96
C GLN A 439 37.58 53.03 15.48
N PRO A 440 37.92 54.29 15.17
CA PRO A 440 38.03 54.75 13.79
C PRO A 440 39.33 54.24 13.17
N ALA A 441 39.29 54.10 11.85
CA ALA A 441 40.42 53.76 11.01
C ALA A 441 41.62 54.71 11.23
N SER A 442 42.75 54.16 11.66
CA SER A 442 44.06 54.73 11.39
C SER A 442 45.06 53.58 11.23
N GLY A 443 45.62 53.45 10.04
CA GLY A 443 46.50 52.35 9.68
C GLY A 443 47.95 52.49 10.12
N ARG A 444 48.61 51.35 10.30
CA ARG A 444 49.93 50.97 9.74
C ARG A 444 50.33 49.57 10.23
N PRO A 445 51.24 48.86 9.53
CA PRO A 445 51.44 47.42 9.68
C PRO A 445 52.63 47.02 10.57
N LEU A 446 52.71 45.69 10.83
CA LEU A 446 53.79 44.89 11.46
C LEU A 446 53.78 44.97 13.01
N ASP A 447 54.03 43.92 13.78
CA ASP A 447 55.03 42.85 13.63
C ASP A 447 54.68 41.65 14.54
N LEU A 448 55.12 40.45 14.13
CA LEU A 448 55.12 39.24 14.97
C LEU A 448 56.25 39.35 16.00
N ALA A 449 55.95 39.14 17.28
CA ALA A 449 56.76 38.29 18.17
C ALA A 449 56.32 38.41 19.64
N SER A 450 56.56 37.31 20.36
CA SER A 450 56.87 37.22 21.79
C SER A 450 55.66 37.06 22.73
N VAL A 451 55.48 35.94 23.46
CA VAL A 451 56.31 35.25 24.51
C VAL A 451 55.48 35.34 25.80
N ILE A 452 54.90 34.24 26.26
CA ILE A 452 55.37 33.41 27.39
C ILE A 452 55.20 34.10 28.76
N GLU A 453 54.58 33.33 29.67
CA GLU A 453 54.65 33.40 31.14
C GLU A 453 53.95 34.53 31.89
N GLY A 454 53.32 34.13 33.00
CA GLY A 454 53.09 35.02 34.13
C GLY A 454 51.81 34.71 34.90
N GLY A 455 51.90 33.79 35.86
CA GLY A 455 50.77 33.39 36.70
C GLY A 455 50.43 34.35 37.85
N GLY A 456 49.19 34.18 38.33
CA GLY A 456 48.71 34.38 39.72
C GLY A 456 48.51 35.82 40.22
N PRO A 457 47.92 36.01 41.43
CA PRO A 457 46.80 35.27 42.04
C PRO A 457 45.72 36.21 42.66
N VAL A 458 44.56 35.59 42.95
CA VAL A 458 43.53 35.82 43.99
C VAL A 458 43.64 37.08 44.90
N GLU A 459 42.54 37.86 44.99
CA GLU A 459 41.94 38.22 46.29
C GLU A 459 40.43 38.57 46.21
N PRO A 460 39.65 38.36 47.29
CA PRO A 460 38.19 38.39 47.29
C PRO A 460 37.57 39.59 48.04
N GLY A 461 36.29 39.84 47.76
CA GLY A 461 35.35 40.43 48.72
C GLY A 461 34.71 41.75 48.27
N ARG A 462 33.36 41.82 48.35
CA ARG A 462 32.64 42.52 49.44
C ARG A 462 31.20 42.90 49.05
N ALA A 463 30.28 42.39 49.86
CA ALA A 463 29.02 42.96 50.37
C ALA A 463 27.99 43.67 49.45
N VAL A 464 26.84 43.00 49.33
CA VAL A 464 25.51 43.39 49.85
C VAL A 464 25.22 44.91 50.03
N ARG A 465 24.20 45.39 49.31
CA ARG A 465 23.28 46.43 49.82
C ARG A 465 21.86 46.24 49.26
N ARG A 466 20.91 45.97 50.17
CA ARG A 466 19.46 46.16 50.01
C ARG A 466 19.11 47.61 50.36
N ILE A 467 18.30 48.25 49.52
CA ILE A 467 17.33 49.34 49.82
C ILE A 467 16.27 49.16 48.71
N GLY A 468 14.98 48.91 48.95
CA GLY A 468 14.03 49.65 49.78
C GLY A 468 13.15 50.51 48.85
N THR A 469 11.88 50.11 48.71
CA THR A 469 10.73 50.69 47.97
C THR A 469 10.36 52.12 48.42
N PRO A 470 9.21 52.77 48.07
CA PRO A 470 8.12 52.48 47.10
C PRO A 470 7.72 53.71 46.23
N PHE A 471 6.78 53.59 45.28
CA PHE A 471 5.66 54.54 45.14
C PHE A 471 4.56 54.06 44.18
N LEU A 472 3.37 54.61 44.42
CA LEU A 472 2.00 54.32 43.95
C LEU A 472 1.61 55.16 42.70
N GLU A 473 0.40 54.86 42.17
CA GLU A 473 -0.46 55.66 41.25
C GLU A 473 -0.06 55.61 39.74
N ASP A 474 -0.95 55.54 38.74
CA ASP A 474 -2.39 55.82 38.67
C ASP A 474 -3.01 55.35 37.31
N ALA A 475 -4.35 55.47 37.20
CA ALA A 475 -5.20 55.58 35.98
C ALA A 475 -5.50 54.28 35.17
N SER A 476 -6.67 54.03 34.55
CA SER A 476 -7.89 54.79 34.18
C SER A 476 -8.96 53.76 33.71
N ASN A 477 -10.22 53.80 34.16
CA ASN A 477 -11.41 54.44 33.56
C ASN A 477 -11.60 54.44 32.01
N ALA A 478 -12.72 53.82 31.60
CA ALA A 478 -13.78 54.31 30.68
C ALA A 478 -14.00 53.63 29.31
N GLY A 479 -15.29 53.36 29.03
CA GLY A 479 -15.92 53.15 27.71
C GLY A 479 -16.38 51.71 27.45
N GLY A 480 -17.63 51.34 27.17
CA GLY A 480 -18.83 52.09 26.76
C GLY A 480 -19.40 51.49 25.45
N ALA A 481 -20.71 51.19 25.43
CA ALA A 481 -21.58 50.84 24.27
C ALA A 481 -21.44 49.39 23.71
N GLN A 482 -22.46 48.66 23.22
CA GLN A 482 -23.89 48.89 22.95
C GLN A 482 -24.53 47.53 22.53
N THR A 483 -25.82 47.30 22.86
CA THR A 483 -26.91 46.58 22.11
C THR A 483 -26.58 45.34 21.24
N ALA A 484 -27.35 44.24 21.24
CA ALA A 484 -28.79 44.15 21.02
C ALA A 484 -29.33 42.72 21.26
N ALA A 485 -30.64 42.64 21.44
CA ALA A 485 -31.44 41.49 21.84
C ALA A 485 -31.93 40.59 20.68
N ALA A 486 -32.21 39.31 20.99
CA ALA A 486 -33.27 38.49 20.37
C ALA A 486 -33.59 37.30 21.32
N ARG A 487 -34.67 37.40 22.11
CA ARG A 487 -35.99 36.76 21.90
C ARG A 487 -35.94 35.22 21.77
N ALA A 488 -36.14 34.57 22.91
CA ALA A 488 -36.67 33.21 23.01
C ALA A 488 -38.21 33.26 22.94
N VAL A 489 -38.81 32.36 22.16
CA VAL A 489 -40.26 32.10 22.15
C VAL A 489 -40.46 30.61 22.38
N SER A 490 -41.08 30.30 23.52
CA SER A 490 -41.64 29.00 23.87
C SER A 490 -42.93 28.76 23.09
N ALA A 491 -43.12 27.54 22.59
CA ALA A 491 -44.38 27.09 22.01
C ALA A 491 -44.86 25.87 22.80
N ASP A 492 -45.76 26.12 23.75
CA ASP A 492 -46.60 25.13 24.39
C ASP A 492 -48.06 25.48 24.07
N ALA A 493 -48.86 24.43 23.87
CA ALA A 493 -50.32 24.39 23.76
C ALA A 493 -50.96 24.91 22.45
N ILE A 494 -51.60 23.97 21.72
CA ILE A 494 -53.05 23.95 21.44
C ILE A 494 -53.34 22.62 20.72
N ALA A 495 -54.15 21.75 21.33
CA ALA A 495 -55.36 21.16 20.73
C ALA A 495 -55.76 19.84 21.42
N GLU A 496 -56.63 19.95 22.43
CA GLU A 496 -57.59 18.90 22.79
C GLU A 496 -58.94 19.59 23.07
N GLN A 497 -59.93 19.33 22.22
CA GLN A 497 -61.37 19.24 22.59
C GLN A 497 -62.20 18.72 21.41
N SER A 498 -62.54 17.42 21.50
CA SER A 498 -63.86 16.75 21.41
C SER A 498 -65.06 17.55 20.82
N ALA A 499 -66.07 17.01 20.13
CA ALA A 499 -66.63 15.65 20.07
C ALA A 499 -67.69 15.50 18.94
N THR A 500 -67.97 14.23 18.58
CA THR A 500 -69.29 13.62 18.22
C THR A 500 -70.07 14.01 16.95
N ALA A 501 -70.21 13.06 16.01
CA ALA A 501 -71.51 12.63 15.46
C ALA A 501 -71.45 11.26 14.74
N ALA A 502 -72.44 10.43 15.08
CA ALA A 502 -72.87 9.09 14.65
C ALA A 502 -72.53 8.54 13.23
N SER A 503 -71.96 7.33 13.25
CA SER A 503 -72.45 6.07 12.65
C SER A 503 -73.18 6.12 11.29
N GLN A 504 -72.44 5.82 10.22
CA GLN A 504 -72.94 5.02 9.10
C GLN A 504 -71.92 3.92 8.80
N ALA A 505 -72.38 2.67 8.81
CA ALA A 505 -71.57 1.49 8.58
C ALA A 505 -71.15 1.40 7.10
N THR A 506 -69.96 1.89 6.78
CA THR A 506 -69.19 1.46 5.61
C THR A 506 -68.43 0.18 5.96
N PRO A 507 -68.34 -0.81 5.05
CA PRO A 507 -67.66 -2.06 5.31
C PRO A 507 -66.21 -1.77 5.72
N ARG A 508 -65.79 -2.32 6.87
CA ARG A 508 -64.37 -2.43 7.22
C ARG A 508 -63.71 -3.21 6.10
N LEU A 509 -63.05 -2.50 5.18
CA LEU A 509 -61.88 -3.04 4.52
C LEU A 509 -60.94 -3.43 5.66
N VAL A 510 -60.86 -4.73 5.94
CA VAL A 510 -59.70 -5.31 6.59
C VAL A 510 -58.54 -4.82 5.75
N ALA A 511 -57.77 -3.87 6.27
CA ALA A 511 -56.53 -3.45 5.64
C ALA A 511 -55.75 -4.74 5.46
N ALA A 512 -55.55 -5.15 4.20
CA ALA A 512 -54.72 -6.29 3.89
C ALA A 512 -53.41 -6.06 4.64
N GLU A 513 -53.04 -7.00 5.51
CA GLU A 513 -51.75 -6.93 6.20
C GLU A 513 -50.69 -6.64 5.14
N PRO A 514 -49.79 -5.66 5.35
CA PRO A 514 -48.74 -5.36 4.41
C PRO A 514 -47.93 -6.64 4.21
N THR A 515 -48.19 -7.32 3.09
CA THR A 515 -47.56 -8.59 2.75
C THR A 515 -46.09 -8.31 2.58
N ASP A 516 -45.28 -8.96 3.41
CA ASP A 516 -43.84 -8.87 3.35
C ASP A 516 -43.34 -9.34 1.97
N PRO A 517 -42.61 -8.49 1.22
CA PRO A 517 -42.04 -8.86 -0.07
C PRO A 517 -41.23 -10.16 -0.02
N GLY A 518 -40.56 -10.44 1.12
CA GLY A 518 -39.84 -11.70 1.33
C GLY A 518 -40.74 -12.94 1.33
N GLN A 519 -41.91 -12.86 1.95
CA GLN A 519 -42.89 -13.96 1.97
C GLN A 519 -43.52 -14.17 0.59
N ILE A 520 -43.86 -13.08 -0.11
CA ILE A 520 -44.34 -13.14 -1.50
C ILE A 520 -43.30 -13.84 -2.38
N ASN A 521 -42.03 -13.45 -2.25
CA ASN A 521 -40.93 -14.04 -3.01
C ASN A 521 -40.79 -15.55 -2.75
N ASN A 522 -40.69 -15.95 -1.49
CA ASN A 522 -40.54 -17.37 -1.12
C ASN A 522 -41.71 -18.23 -1.60
N LYS A 523 -42.94 -17.71 -1.50
CA LYS A 523 -44.13 -18.39 -2.03
C LYS A 523 -44.04 -18.54 -3.55
N ALA A 524 -43.68 -17.48 -4.27
CA ALA A 524 -43.55 -17.51 -5.73
C ALA A 524 -42.50 -18.53 -6.20
N VAL A 525 -41.36 -18.61 -5.52
CA VAL A 525 -40.31 -19.60 -5.82
C VAL A 525 -40.80 -21.03 -5.55
N ARG A 526 -41.49 -21.25 -4.43
CA ARG A 526 -42.04 -22.57 -4.09
C ARG A 526 -43.07 -23.05 -5.12
N ASP A 527 -44.01 -22.17 -5.48
CA ASP A 527 -45.02 -22.43 -6.49
C ASP A 527 -44.38 -22.74 -7.86
N LEU A 528 -43.30 -22.03 -8.19
CA LEU A 528 -42.54 -22.22 -9.43
C LEU A 528 -41.83 -23.57 -9.50
N ILE A 529 -41.08 -23.94 -8.46
CA ILE A 529 -40.39 -25.24 -8.37
C ILE A 529 -41.41 -26.38 -8.42
N GLY A 530 -42.51 -26.27 -7.67
CA GLY A 530 -43.58 -27.28 -7.66
C GLY A 530 -44.31 -27.41 -9.00
N ALA A 531 -44.53 -26.31 -9.72
CA ALA A 531 -45.14 -26.35 -11.05
C ALA A 531 -44.22 -27.05 -12.07
N TRP A 532 -42.93 -26.69 -12.07
CA TRP A 532 -41.95 -27.28 -12.98
C TRP A 532 -41.76 -28.78 -12.74
N SER A 533 -41.65 -29.23 -11.48
CA SER A 533 -41.41 -30.65 -11.15
C SER A 533 -42.63 -31.54 -11.39
N SER A 534 -43.85 -31.03 -11.28
CA SER A 534 -45.07 -31.85 -11.39
C SER A 534 -45.68 -31.91 -12.80
N LYS A 535 -45.68 -30.80 -13.54
CA LYS A 535 -46.45 -30.67 -14.80
C LYS A 535 -45.67 -30.00 -15.94
N GLY A 536 -44.43 -29.58 -15.69
CA GLY A 536 -43.70 -28.67 -16.57
C GLY A 536 -44.27 -27.25 -16.53
N MET A 537 -43.48 -26.28 -17.02
CA MET A 537 -43.90 -24.88 -17.03
C MET A 537 -45.02 -24.62 -18.05
N PRO A 538 -45.95 -23.68 -17.79
CA PRO A 538 -46.97 -23.29 -18.75
C PRO A 538 -46.36 -22.86 -20.09
N GLY A 539 -46.99 -23.23 -21.20
CA GLY A 539 -46.54 -22.88 -22.56
C GLY A 539 -46.76 -21.41 -22.97
N VAL A 540 -47.18 -20.54 -22.04
CA VAL A 540 -47.55 -19.13 -22.29
C VAL A 540 -46.74 -18.18 -21.41
N GLY A 541 -46.60 -16.93 -21.85
CA GLY A 541 -45.81 -15.91 -21.14
C GLY A 541 -44.35 -16.29 -21.01
N ASP A 542 -43.77 -16.06 -19.83
CA ASP A 542 -42.37 -16.42 -19.53
C ASP A 542 -42.16 -17.88 -19.15
N GLY A 543 -43.23 -18.68 -19.07
CA GLY A 543 -43.18 -20.08 -18.67
C GLY A 543 -42.16 -20.93 -19.44
N PRO A 544 -42.10 -20.89 -20.78
CA PRO A 544 -41.10 -21.64 -21.54
C PRO A 544 -39.66 -21.17 -21.28
N ARG A 545 -39.45 -19.86 -21.08
CA ARG A 545 -38.12 -19.29 -20.77
C ARG A 545 -37.66 -19.72 -19.38
N ILE A 546 -38.55 -19.64 -18.40
CA ILE A 546 -38.30 -20.09 -17.04
C ILE A 546 -38.06 -21.60 -16.99
N GLY A 547 -38.82 -22.39 -17.75
CA GLY A 547 -38.62 -23.84 -17.83
C GLY A 547 -37.25 -24.23 -18.38
N ARG A 548 -36.77 -23.53 -19.42
CA ARG A 548 -35.39 -23.72 -19.94
C ARG A 548 -34.33 -23.29 -18.94
N ALA A 549 -34.54 -22.17 -18.25
CA ALA A 549 -33.60 -21.69 -17.23
C ALA A 549 -33.51 -22.65 -16.03
N LEU A 550 -34.64 -23.21 -15.58
CA LEU A 550 -34.67 -24.21 -14.51
C LEU A 550 -33.92 -25.49 -14.92
N GLU A 551 -34.09 -25.94 -16.16
CA GLU A 551 -33.35 -27.09 -16.68
C GLU A 551 -31.84 -26.79 -16.80
N ALA A 552 -31.47 -25.59 -17.25
CA ALA A 552 -30.08 -25.17 -17.28
C ALA A 552 -29.47 -25.10 -15.86
N LEU A 553 -30.25 -24.63 -14.87
CA LEU A 553 -29.82 -24.56 -13.47
C LEU A 553 -29.59 -25.95 -12.88
N ARG A 554 -30.47 -26.91 -13.21
CA ARG A 554 -30.32 -28.32 -12.85
C ARG A 554 -29.05 -28.92 -13.45
N LEU A 555 -28.77 -28.63 -14.72
CA LEU A 555 -27.59 -29.13 -15.42
C LEU A 555 -26.27 -28.50 -14.92
N ALA A 556 -26.31 -27.25 -14.45
CA ALA A 556 -25.14 -26.57 -13.90
C ALA A 556 -24.63 -27.21 -12.60
N ARG A 557 -25.50 -27.92 -11.87
CA ARG A 557 -25.21 -28.57 -10.58
C ARG A 557 -25.99 -29.89 -10.46
N PRO A 558 -25.52 -30.97 -11.11
CA PRO A 558 -26.26 -32.22 -11.22
C PRO A 558 -26.31 -33.04 -9.91
N GLU A 559 -25.45 -32.71 -8.93
CA GLU A 559 -25.31 -33.48 -7.68
C GLU A 559 -26.46 -33.27 -6.69
N THR A 560 -27.25 -32.19 -6.84
CA THR A 560 -28.37 -31.86 -5.96
C THR A 560 -29.61 -31.50 -6.75
N THR A 561 -30.78 -32.00 -6.34
CA THR A 561 -32.06 -31.57 -6.95
C THR A 561 -32.36 -30.12 -6.57
N LEU A 562 -33.16 -29.42 -7.39
CA LEU A 562 -33.56 -28.04 -7.08
C LEU A 562 -34.37 -27.99 -5.77
N GLU A 563 -35.21 -29.00 -5.53
CA GLU A 563 -35.99 -29.16 -4.31
C GLU A 563 -35.10 -29.31 -3.08
N GLU A 564 -34.03 -30.10 -3.14
CA GLU A 564 -33.07 -30.25 -2.04
C GLU A 564 -32.27 -28.97 -1.80
N ARG A 565 -31.78 -28.34 -2.88
CA ARG A 565 -30.97 -27.11 -2.79
C ARG A 565 -31.72 -25.96 -2.14
N TYR A 566 -33.00 -25.79 -2.50
CA TYR A 566 -33.85 -24.72 -1.99
C TYR A 566 -34.88 -25.21 -0.96
N ALA A 567 -34.66 -26.39 -0.36
CA ALA A 567 -35.53 -26.96 0.68
C ALA A 567 -35.82 -26.01 1.86
N PRO A 568 -34.90 -25.11 2.28
CA PRO A 568 -35.18 -24.16 3.35
C PRO A 568 -36.34 -23.20 3.07
N ILE A 569 -36.65 -22.89 1.80
CA ILE A 569 -37.84 -22.12 1.38
C ILE A 569 -39.13 -22.89 1.71
N GLN A 570 -39.08 -24.22 1.72
CA GLN A 570 -40.24 -25.09 1.92
C GLN A 570 -40.58 -25.32 3.39
N ARG A 571 -39.61 -25.17 4.31
CA ARG A 571 -39.76 -25.59 5.72
C ARG A 571 -40.13 -24.46 6.70
N ARG A 572 -40.16 -23.19 6.27
CA ARG A 572 -40.28 -22.03 7.18
C ARG A 572 -41.52 -21.18 6.91
N GLU A 573 -42.72 -21.71 7.16
CA GLU A 573 -43.93 -20.87 7.25
C GLU A 573 -44.10 -20.22 8.63
N ASP A 574 -43.50 -20.80 9.69
CA ASP A 574 -43.74 -20.41 11.09
C ASP A 574 -42.49 -19.88 11.83
N ALA A 575 -41.50 -19.32 11.12
CA ALA A 575 -40.26 -18.87 11.74
C ALA A 575 -40.43 -17.60 12.61
N GLU A 576 -39.72 -17.57 13.74
CA GLU A 576 -39.63 -16.46 14.70
C GLU A 576 -38.93 -15.21 14.10
N PRO A 577 -39.07 -14.01 14.73
CA PRO A 577 -38.94 -12.71 14.07
C PRO A 577 -37.74 -12.49 13.13
N ARG A 578 -38.08 -11.86 12.00
CA ARG A 578 -37.22 -11.39 10.90
C ARG A 578 -35.94 -10.71 11.38
N SER A 579 -34.86 -11.48 11.44
CA SER A 579 -33.52 -10.89 11.52
C SER A 579 -33.10 -10.46 10.12
N ALA A 580 -33.01 -9.14 9.92
CA ALA A 580 -32.36 -8.58 8.73
C ALA A 580 -30.93 -9.13 8.65
N CYS A 581 -30.50 -9.51 7.44
CA CYS A 581 -29.19 -10.07 7.20
C CYS A 581 -28.07 -9.11 7.60
N TRP A 582 -28.29 -7.80 7.46
CA TRP A 582 -27.44 -6.74 7.97
C TRP A 582 -28.28 -5.52 8.31
N ARG A 583 -27.67 -4.55 9.00
CA ARG A 583 -28.34 -3.28 9.35
C ARG A 583 -28.79 -2.57 8.08
N GLY A 584 -30.09 -2.30 7.98
CA GLY A 584 -30.70 -1.61 6.83
C GLY A 584 -31.12 -2.54 5.67
N ALA A 585 -30.80 -3.84 5.73
CA ALA A 585 -31.19 -4.78 4.69
C ALA A 585 -32.71 -5.04 4.69
N GLU A 586 -33.30 -5.13 3.50
CA GLU A 586 -34.63 -5.74 3.35
C GLU A 586 -34.54 -7.27 3.22
N ILE A 587 -33.33 -7.79 2.96
CA ILE A 587 -33.03 -9.22 2.95
C ILE A 587 -32.95 -9.74 4.38
N THR A 588 -33.63 -10.85 4.64
CA THR A 588 -33.71 -11.53 5.94
C THR A 588 -33.19 -12.96 5.81
N THR A 589 -32.87 -13.58 6.94
CA THR A 589 -32.50 -15.00 6.99
C THR A 589 -33.62 -15.94 6.47
N GLU A 590 -34.85 -15.47 6.38
CA GLU A 590 -36.00 -16.20 5.83
C GLU A 590 -36.10 -16.10 4.31
N ASN A 591 -35.83 -14.92 3.74
CA ASN A 591 -36.04 -14.67 2.30
C ASN A 591 -34.76 -14.83 1.45
N VAL A 592 -33.57 -14.91 2.08
CA VAL A 592 -32.28 -15.02 1.37
C VAL A 592 -32.21 -16.23 0.42
N SER A 593 -32.85 -17.36 0.78
CA SER A 593 -32.88 -18.54 -0.10
C SER A 593 -33.71 -18.30 -1.37
N GLY A 594 -34.86 -17.62 -1.26
CA GLY A 594 -35.67 -17.25 -2.41
C GLY A 594 -34.99 -16.20 -3.29
N VAL A 595 -34.21 -15.30 -2.70
CA VAL A 595 -33.42 -14.32 -3.45
C VAL A 595 -32.26 -14.99 -4.20
N LEU A 596 -31.54 -15.90 -3.56
CA LEU A 596 -30.48 -16.69 -4.20
C LEU A 596 -31.00 -17.55 -5.35
N PHE A 597 -32.18 -18.16 -5.21
CA PHE A 597 -32.84 -18.88 -6.30
C PHE A 597 -32.98 -18.01 -7.56
N TRP A 598 -33.44 -16.76 -7.42
CA TRP A 598 -33.57 -15.87 -8.57
C TRP A 598 -32.22 -15.51 -9.17
N LEU A 599 -31.21 -15.22 -8.34
CA LEU A 599 -29.88 -14.92 -8.84
C LEU A 599 -29.29 -16.10 -9.62
N ASP A 600 -29.43 -17.32 -9.12
CA ASP A 600 -28.97 -18.53 -9.79
C ASP A 600 -29.70 -18.78 -11.11
N LEU A 601 -31.03 -18.62 -11.11
CA LEU A 601 -31.86 -18.77 -12.31
C LEU A 601 -31.52 -17.73 -13.39
N LEU A 602 -31.28 -16.48 -12.98
CA LEU A 602 -30.84 -15.41 -13.87
C LEU A 602 -29.42 -15.65 -14.40
N SER A 603 -28.54 -16.25 -13.59
CA SER A 603 -27.14 -16.52 -13.95
C SER A 603 -27.01 -17.54 -15.08
N VAL A 604 -27.92 -18.51 -15.16
CA VAL A 604 -27.89 -19.56 -16.19
C VAL A 604 -28.73 -19.24 -17.43
N SER A 605 -29.34 -18.04 -17.50
CA SER A 605 -30.29 -17.68 -18.55
C SER A 605 -29.99 -16.33 -19.20
N SER A 606 -29.74 -16.33 -20.50
CA SER A 606 -29.69 -15.11 -21.31
C SER A 606 -31.07 -14.51 -21.60
N ASP A 607 -32.14 -15.31 -21.48
CA ASP A 607 -33.51 -14.94 -21.84
C ASP A 607 -34.29 -14.29 -20.69
N LEU A 608 -33.84 -14.51 -19.45
CA LEU A 608 -34.44 -13.94 -18.24
C LEU A 608 -33.57 -12.82 -17.70
N THR A 609 -34.18 -11.70 -17.33
CA THR A 609 -33.48 -10.56 -16.76
C THR A 609 -34.17 -10.13 -15.48
N LEU A 610 -33.58 -9.17 -14.76
CA LEU A 610 -34.18 -8.67 -13.52
C LEU A 610 -35.59 -8.06 -13.73
N GLN A 611 -35.92 -7.68 -14.97
CA GLN A 611 -37.27 -7.22 -15.34
C GLN A 611 -38.31 -8.36 -15.36
N SER A 612 -37.86 -9.62 -15.54
CA SER A 612 -38.72 -10.82 -15.45
C SER A 612 -39.10 -11.17 -14.01
N VAL A 613 -38.42 -10.59 -13.02
CA VAL A 613 -38.75 -10.73 -11.60
C VAL A 613 -39.90 -9.78 -11.24
N ALA A 614 -40.81 -10.23 -10.38
CA ALA A 614 -41.91 -9.43 -9.85
C ALA A 614 -41.40 -8.10 -9.28
N VAL A 615 -42.17 -7.02 -9.48
CA VAL A 615 -41.75 -5.64 -9.15
C VAL A 615 -41.40 -5.51 -7.67
N GLU A 616 -42.14 -6.19 -6.80
CA GLU A 616 -41.97 -6.18 -5.35
C GLU A 616 -40.70 -6.92 -4.89
N THR A 617 -40.27 -7.92 -5.66
CA THR A 617 -39.08 -8.75 -5.38
C THR A 617 -37.82 -8.17 -6.00
N ARG A 618 -37.97 -7.36 -7.06
CA ARG A 618 -36.86 -6.81 -7.84
C ARG A 618 -35.82 -6.04 -6.99
N PRO A 619 -36.22 -5.18 -6.01
CA PRO A 619 -35.26 -4.50 -5.14
C PRO A 619 -34.44 -5.48 -4.29
N LEU A 620 -35.07 -6.53 -3.74
CA LEU A 620 -34.38 -7.55 -2.93
C LEU A 620 -33.33 -8.30 -3.75
N VAL A 621 -33.67 -8.71 -4.97
CA VAL A 621 -32.74 -9.42 -5.86
C VAL A 621 -31.61 -8.50 -6.32
N LEU A 622 -31.90 -7.21 -6.57
CA LEU A 622 -30.86 -6.24 -6.89
C LEU A 622 -29.92 -5.99 -5.69
N GLU A 623 -30.47 -5.80 -4.48
CA GLU A 623 -29.68 -5.62 -3.27
C GLU A 623 -28.74 -6.81 -3.06
N ALA A 624 -29.24 -8.04 -3.22
CA ALA A 624 -28.44 -9.24 -3.09
C ALA A 624 -27.37 -9.36 -4.19
N ALA A 625 -27.72 -9.05 -5.44
CA ALA A 625 -26.76 -9.04 -6.54
C ALA A 625 -25.57 -8.10 -6.24
N LEU A 626 -25.85 -6.92 -5.66
CA LEU A 626 -24.83 -5.94 -5.34
C LEU A 626 -24.03 -6.27 -4.07
N ASN A 627 -24.43 -7.24 -3.24
CA ASN A 627 -23.79 -7.58 -1.96
C ASN A 627 -23.48 -9.09 -1.83
N PRO A 628 -22.72 -9.71 -2.75
CA PRO A 628 -22.51 -11.16 -2.75
C PRO A 628 -21.90 -11.71 -1.46
N SER A 629 -20.90 -11.06 -0.85
CA SER A 629 -20.28 -11.57 0.37
C SER A 629 -21.24 -11.56 1.56
N ARG A 630 -22.02 -10.47 1.73
CA ARG A 630 -23.04 -10.42 2.80
C ARG A 630 -24.20 -11.40 2.59
N VAL A 631 -24.55 -11.70 1.34
CA VAL A 631 -25.56 -12.69 1.02
C VAL A 631 -25.05 -14.10 1.37
N ASP A 632 -23.80 -14.41 1.04
CA ASP A 632 -23.15 -15.67 1.43
C ASP A 632 -23.11 -15.85 2.96
N ASP A 633 -22.67 -14.82 3.68
CA ASP A 633 -22.69 -14.80 5.16
C ASP A 633 -24.10 -15.00 5.72
N CYS A 634 -25.10 -14.33 5.15
CA CYS A 634 -26.47 -14.47 5.61
C CYS A 634 -27.04 -15.86 5.32
N ALA A 635 -26.76 -16.41 4.14
CA ALA A 635 -27.16 -17.75 3.76
C ALA A 635 -26.53 -18.80 4.70
N SER A 636 -25.25 -18.65 5.01
CA SER A 636 -24.53 -19.47 5.99
C SER A 636 -25.18 -19.40 7.38
N ARG A 637 -25.49 -18.20 7.88
CA ARG A 637 -26.21 -18.03 9.17
C ARG A 637 -27.64 -18.59 9.15
N ALA A 638 -28.29 -18.57 8.00
CA ALA A 638 -29.60 -19.17 7.81
C ALA A 638 -29.56 -20.71 7.75
N GLY A 639 -28.35 -21.31 7.76
CA GLY A 639 -28.14 -22.76 7.66
C GLY A 639 -28.29 -23.29 6.23
N LEU A 640 -28.13 -22.43 5.23
CA LEU A 640 -28.16 -22.81 3.82
C LEU A 640 -26.77 -23.30 3.41
N SER A 641 -26.69 -24.44 2.72
CA SER A 641 -25.48 -24.82 1.99
C SER A 641 -25.43 -23.97 0.73
N VAL A 642 -24.46 -23.07 0.63
CA VAL A 642 -24.36 -22.09 -0.46
C VAL A 642 -23.74 -22.74 -1.70
N ASP A 643 -24.51 -23.59 -2.38
CA ASP A 643 -24.17 -24.10 -3.72
C ASP A 643 -24.82 -23.21 -4.80
N SER A 644 -24.53 -21.91 -4.73
CA SER A 644 -25.11 -20.89 -5.62
C SER A 644 -24.23 -20.70 -6.86
N VAL A 645 -24.85 -20.82 -8.04
CA VAL A 645 -24.19 -20.54 -9.32
C VAL A 645 -23.79 -19.07 -9.42
N TYR A 646 -24.66 -18.17 -8.95
CA TYR A 646 -24.37 -16.75 -8.93
C TYR A 646 -23.18 -16.41 -8.05
N LEU A 647 -23.18 -16.87 -6.79
CA LEU A 647 -22.11 -16.55 -5.85
C LEU A 647 -20.76 -17.13 -6.32
N ASP A 648 -20.76 -18.35 -6.86
CA ASP A 648 -19.55 -18.94 -7.43
C ASP A 648 -19.04 -18.17 -8.66
N GLU A 649 -19.94 -17.66 -9.50
CA GLU A 649 -19.54 -16.89 -10.68
C GLU A 649 -19.06 -15.49 -10.33
N VAL A 650 -19.79 -14.76 -9.48
CA VAL A 650 -19.45 -13.38 -9.11
C VAL A 650 -18.19 -13.31 -8.25
N THR A 651 -17.92 -14.34 -7.44
CA THR A 651 -16.65 -14.46 -6.69
C THR A 651 -15.46 -14.62 -7.64
N ARG A 652 -15.63 -15.32 -8.76
CA ARG A 652 -14.58 -15.50 -9.78
C ARG A 652 -14.50 -14.32 -10.75
N ASN A 653 -15.61 -13.63 -10.95
CA ASN A 653 -15.78 -12.58 -11.94
C ASN A 653 -16.78 -11.52 -11.44
N PRO A 654 -16.33 -10.51 -10.68
CA PRO A 654 -17.22 -9.47 -10.14
C PRO A 654 -18.02 -8.71 -11.23
N ASP A 655 -17.46 -8.58 -12.44
CA ASP A 655 -18.15 -7.96 -13.58
C ASP A 655 -19.40 -8.73 -14.03
N PHE A 656 -19.59 -9.97 -13.59
CA PHE A 656 -20.78 -10.76 -13.86
C PHE A 656 -22.08 -10.10 -13.36
N VAL A 657 -22.00 -9.20 -12.36
CA VAL A 657 -23.14 -8.39 -11.94
C VAL A 657 -23.73 -7.53 -13.08
N ASN A 658 -22.91 -7.15 -14.08
CA ASN A 658 -23.39 -6.45 -15.28
C ASN A 658 -24.31 -7.35 -16.12
N PHE A 659 -24.09 -8.66 -16.13
CA PHE A 659 -24.98 -9.60 -16.81
C PHE A 659 -26.33 -9.65 -16.11
N ILE A 660 -26.37 -9.69 -14.77
CA ILE A 660 -27.62 -9.67 -13.99
C ILE A 660 -28.39 -8.35 -14.20
N THR A 661 -27.68 -7.23 -14.29
CA THR A 661 -28.27 -5.88 -14.38
C THR A 661 -28.43 -5.34 -15.80
N ARG A 662 -28.22 -6.17 -16.84
CA ARG A 662 -28.13 -5.75 -18.26
C ARG A 662 -29.35 -4.99 -18.82
N ASP A 663 -30.54 -5.24 -18.27
CA ASP A 663 -31.81 -4.64 -18.71
C ASP A 663 -32.32 -3.54 -17.76
N LEU A 664 -31.57 -3.22 -16.70
CA LEU A 664 -31.91 -2.11 -15.85
C LEU A 664 -31.49 -0.80 -16.51
N ALA A 665 -32.30 0.25 -16.29
CA ALA A 665 -31.87 1.59 -16.63
C ALA A 665 -30.58 1.91 -15.85
N ARG A 666 -29.55 2.37 -16.57
CA ARG A 666 -28.35 2.90 -15.93
C ARG A 666 -28.70 4.25 -15.32
N TYR A 667 -28.36 4.43 -14.05
CA TYR A 667 -28.50 5.73 -13.40
C TYR A 667 -27.17 6.47 -13.51
N ASP A 668 -27.21 7.73 -13.93
CA ASP A 668 -26.00 8.53 -14.12
C ASP A 668 -25.55 9.15 -12.79
N LEU A 669 -24.70 8.43 -12.05
CA LEU A 669 -23.96 8.95 -10.90
C LEU A 669 -22.47 8.92 -11.21
N ASP A 670 -21.84 10.08 -11.21
CA ASP A 670 -20.38 10.19 -11.28
C ASP A 670 -19.78 9.88 -9.90
N ILE A 671 -19.69 8.59 -9.61
CA ILE A 671 -19.16 8.06 -8.35
C ILE A 671 -17.63 8.10 -8.38
N ALA A 672 -17.04 8.79 -7.41
CA ALA A 672 -15.62 8.75 -7.13
C ALA A 672 -15.25 7.60 -6.18
N GLY A 673 -16.14 7.16 -5.31
CA GLY A 673 -15.93 5.92 -4.55
C GLY A 673 -16.99 5.60 -3.53
N ALA A 674 -16.75 4.54 -2.76
CA ALA A 674 -17.74 3.97 -1.86
C ALA A 674 -17.14 3.51 -0.54
N ASN A 675 -17.78 3.85 0.57
CA ASN A 675 -17.51 3.26 1.88
C ASN A 675 -18.62 2.25 2.17
N LEU A 676 -18.25 1.01 2.41
CA LEU A 676 -19.16 -0.12 2.62
C LEU A 676 -19.14 -0.62 4.07
N GLY A 677 -18.44 0.10 4.95
CA GLY A 677 -18.32 -0.23 6.36
C GLY A 677 -19.68 -0.43 7.03
N SER A 678 -19.71 -1.34 8.00
CA SER A 678 -20.95 -1.83 8.64
C SER A 678 -21.82 -0.76 9.31
N VAL A 679 -21.23 0.38 9.70
CA VAL A 679 -21.91 1.46 10.42
C VAL A 679 -22.36 2.60 9.50
N ASN A 680 -21.64 2.86 8.41
CA ASN A 680 -21.85 4.07 7.62
C ASN A 680 -21.57 3.83 6.12
N ARG A 681 -22.54 3.22 5.42
CA ARG A 681 -22.44 2.98 3.98
C ARG A 681 -22.80 4.24 3.19
N PHE A 682 -21.92 4.66 2.29
CA PHE A 682 -22.18 5.79 1.40
C PHE A 682 -21.35 5.69 0.12
N VAL A 683 -21.80 6.39 -0.91
CA VAL A 683 -20.97 6.70 -2.08
C VAL A 683 -20.61 8.18 -2.11
N GLN A 684 -19.39 8.48 -2.51
CA GLN A 684 -18.92 9.85 -2.73
C GLN A 684 -18.94 10.14 -4.23
N LEU A 685 -19.63 11.20 -4.63
CA LEU A 685 -19.59 11.70 -6.00
C LEU A 685 -18.24 12.38 -6.27
N ARG A 686 -17.85 12.50 -7.54
CA ARG A 686 -16.62 13.21 -7.94
C ARG A 686 -16.56 14.67 -7.50
N GLY A 687 -17.71 15.30 -7.29
CA GLY A 687 -17.83 16.62 -6.66
C GLY A 687 -17.67 16.63 -5.12
N GLY A 688 -17.28 15.52 -4.50
CA GLY A 688 -17.06 15.39 -3.06
C GLY A 688 -18.32 15.12 -2.21
N ARG A 689 -19.52 15.24 -2.78
CA ARG A 689 -20.80 15.00 -2.07
C ARG A 689 -20.96 13.53 -1.70
N LYS A 690 -21.19 13.23 -0.42
CA LYS A 690 -21.49 11.87 0.08
C LYS A 690 -22.99 11.61 0.06
N LEU A 691 -23.38 10.44 -0.45
CA LEU A 691 -24.77 9.97 -0.53
C LEU A 691 -24.88 8.65 0.23
N HIS A 692 -25.55 8.69 1.38
CA HIS A 692 -25.83 7.53 2.22
C HIS A 692 -27.04 6.75 1.69
N GLU A 693 -27.24 5.52 2.17
CA GLU A 693 -28.50 4.80 1.96
C GLU A 693 -29.69 5.67 2.45
N GLY A 694 -30.75 5.74 1.64
CA GLY A 694 -31.90 6.63 1.81
C GLY A 694 -31.72 8.06 1.29
N ALA A 695 -30.49 8.51 0.99
CA ALA A 695 -30.24 9.83 0.44
C ALA A 695 -30.85 9.98 -0.96
N ALA A 696 -31.26 11.20 -1.31
CA ALA A 696 -31.87 11.50 -2.60
C ALA A 696 -30.83 12.16 -3.53
N PRO A 697 -30.34 11.46 -4.58
CA PRO A 697 -29.38 12.06 -5.51
C PRO A 697 -30.01 13.19 -6.34
N ASP A 698 -31.29 13.02 -6.68
CA ASP A 698 -32.18 14.00 -7.30
C ASP A 698 -33.58 14.00 -6.62
N ARG A 699 -34.53 14.79 -7.15
CA ARG A 699 -35.87 14.94 -6.55
C ARG A 699 -36.76 13.70 -6.61
N ASN A 700 -36.46 12.76 -7.52
CA ASN A 700 -37.34 11.64 -7.87
C ASN A 700 -36.70 10.28 -7.55
N SER A 701 -35.53 10.26 -6.94
CA SER A 701 -34.78 9.04 -6.67
C SER A 701 -34.21 9.00 -5.27
N ARG A 702 -33.95 7.79 -4.79
CA ARG A 702 -33.29 7.53 -3.51
C ARG A 702 -32.27 6.40 -3.67
N ILE A 703 -31.17 6.50 -2.96
CA ILE A 703 -30.23 5.38 -2.81
C ILE A 703 -30.93 4.31 -1.98
N ALA A 704 -31.30 3.20 -2.60
CA ALA A 704 -31.95 2.08 -1.92
C ALA A 704 -30.93 1.25 -1.14
N SER A 705 -29.79 0.95 -1.76
CA SER A 705 -28.69 0.21 -1.14
C SER A 705 -27.36 0.64 -1.75
N VAL A 706 -26.31 0.67 -0.92
CA VAL A 706 -24.92 0.82 -1.37
C VAL A 706 -24.25 -0.54 -1.16
N GLY A 707 -24.07 -1.29 -2.23
CA GLY A 707 -23.50 -2.64 -2.20
C GLY A 707 -22.00 -2.70 -2.51
N GLU A 708 -21.44 -3.90 -2.41
CA GLU A 708 -20.05 -4.24 -2.73
C GLU A 708 -19.70 -3.98 -4.20
N LEU A 709 -20.65 -4.23 -5.11
CA LEU A 709 -20.44 -4.15 -6.56
C LEU A 709 -21.10 -2.95 -7.21
N GLY A 710 -21.82 -2.11 -6.45
CA GLY A 710 -22.51 -0.95 -7.00
C GLY A 710 -23.58 -0.36 -6.09
N VAL A 711 -24.40 0.52 -6.65
CA VAL A 711 -25.45 1.24 -5.94
C VAL A 711 -26.80 0.95 -6.58
N ALA A 712 -27.78 0.55 -5.75
CA ALA A 712 -29.18 0.47 -6.16
C ALA A 712 -29.84 1.84 -5.95
N VAL A 713 -30.51 2.36 -6.99
CA VAL A 713 -31.23 3.62 -6.96
C VAL A 713 -32.71 3.35 -7.25
N ALA A 714 -33.57 3.61 -6.28
CA ALA A 714 -35.02 3.50 -6.43
C ALA A 714 -35.60 4.79 -7.03
N ARG A 715 -36.53 4.65 -7.97
CA ARG A 715 -37.30 5.73 -8.60
C ARG A 715 -38.77 5.29 -8.71
N GLY A 716 -39.56 5.57 -7.67
CA GLY A 716 -40.92 5.03 -7.59
C GLY A 716 -40.88 3.51 -7.40
N GLU A 717 -41.57 2.77 -8.28
CA GLU A 717 -41.56 1.29 -8.31
C GLU A 717 -40.41 0.71 -9.15
N ASP A 718 -39.69 1.57 -9.88
CA ASP A 718 -38.54 1.14 -10.68
C ASP A 718 -37.24 1.17 -9.87
N VAL A 719 -36.32 0.27 -10.21
CA VAL A 719 -34.96 0.25 -9.70
C VAL A 719 -33.96 0.40 -10.85
N SER A 720 -32.92 1.17 -10.58
CA SER A 720 -31.77 1.36 -11.46
C SER A 720 -30.51 0.96 -10.69
N ALA A 721 -29.44 0.63 -11.42
CA ALA A 721 -28.17 0.28 -10.81
C ALA A 721 -27.05 1.16 -11.36
N VAL A 722 -26.08 1.46 -10.50
CA VAL A 722 -24.78 2.00 -10.88
C VAL A 722 -23.73 1.00 -10.44
N ILE A 723 -23.25 0.19 -11.39
CA ILE A 723 -22.22 -0.81 -11.11
C ILE A 723 -20.88 -0.09 -10.98
N PHE A 724 -20.10 -0.46 -9.96
CA PHE A 724 -18.76 0.07 -9.79
C PHE A 724 -17.88 -0.46 -10.93
N GLY A 725 -17.46 0.45 -11.81
CA GLY A 725 -16.49 0.15 -12.86
C GLY A 725 -15.08 0.56 -12.45
N THR A 726 -14.14 0.44 -13.39
CA THR A 726 -12.74 0.88 -13.24
C THR A 726 -12.58 2.40 -13.06
N ASN A 727 -13.67 3.16 -13.22
CA ASN A 727 -13.75 4.60 -13.04
C ASN A 727 -14.07 5.02 -11.59
N VAL A 728 -14.47 4.07 -10.75
CA VAL A 728 -14.63 4.30 -9.32
C VAL A 728 -13.23 4.39 -8.75
N ASN A 729 -12.92 5.53 -8.18
CA ASN A 729 -11.57 5.77 -7.74
C ASN A 729 -11.25 4.87 -6.57
N TRP A 730 -12.15 4.63 -5.59
CA TRP A 730 -11.96 3.87 -4.33
C TRP A 730 -13.17 3.07 -3.85
N ILE A 731 -12.89 1.98 -3.12
CA ILE A 731 -13.89 1.21 -2.37
C ILE A 731 -13.28 0.82 -1.02
N VAL A 732 -13.99 1.04 0.08
CA VAL A 732 -13.63 0.52 1.41
C VAL A 732 -14.68 -0.48 1.85
N ARG A 733 -14.26 -1.65 2.31
CA ARG A 733 -15.11 -2.77 2.72
C ARG A 733 -15.28 -2.86 4.23
#